data_AF-A0A3D2CKE2-F1
#
_entry.id   AF-A0A3D2CKE2-F1
#
_cell.length_a   1.000
_cell.length_b   1.000
_cell.length_c   1.000
_cell.angle_alpha   90.00
_cell.angle_beta   90.00
_cell.angle_gamma   90.00
#
_symmetry.space_group_name_H-M   'P 1'
#
loop_
_entity.id
_entity.type
_entity.pdbx_description
1 polymer ?
#
loop_
_entity_poly.entity_id
_entity_poly.type
_entity_poly.pdbx_seq_one_letter_code
_entity_poly.pdbx_strand_id
1 'polypeptide(L)'
;MKRFFSVFLTFSLALPVLCLFPGFSLPSHAQKEEPRKTPIMGWASWNAYRTDIDEEIILSQAEKLVELGLADAGYIYVNVDDGWQKGRDAEGYVYTHPDRFPSGMKNLADTLHQMGLKAGIYSDAGASTCGWESDHQVDNDDVGLLNHEEQDLYRYLDDWGYDFIKVDWCGGRRLNLDKKTRYTMIGDIVKEIEEKTGKDKIYNVCCWSFPGEWVTEVADSWRTGGDIFNNFGAVLEQLDNIKSLAKYNTPGHVNDLDMMQVGNGLSYEEDKSHFSMWCMMSTPLVLGMDLNSISDETLSIISNRELIALNQDPACMQATVAKSYGSVEVWSKDLGSVDSDTKAFALLNRSNKETTVTVRFEEVGLKNVSSLRDLWAHTDIPCDGSFRVTIPAHGTVVLKASGEHIPVAGMDDPTKVDDSVVSGSMNLESKPKTVNLTALGSYDWAHFGNSTTRMKNGAGEIQLEMEASSSGSYGNAYAKYIWTNGDETPYSTSDTSGFGVYSAGSYLLLYTPCDRNPRTLKAAVGSYSADMKIELIVGGKTLSSETVKGAGSVKRDKLVIADYQSDRPTYACLKITVEKDLGSSASVNIEGVGLNIEVTENALGTPHVETDGKNLTVSLPVYSTEEEAALYLAVKDTDGALVSLEKQSAKKGAAVNSHSFALSSGFAGTLHIYFWKEGVPLCPERSLPLNLSSVNDYSIGKMTAQSLLNKGAVLLDVRSAEEFTKGHLEGAIHLDYSEVATKALTLLPDQNKPIVVYCSAAKRSAQAVSELIRLGYTAVYNLGSMQNFYAEPMITFSKDSCTVLTQGEKPEITYTCNRFDQPEVYISLGKDSEFRDAHPLSEFTLEAQDCYYLTLKAYLAYDGVCYAQCEKQFIYWSEQTVLAFAADLSWTKSTCGWGEIRKNRSIEGNPLRLSGKTFTKGIGTHATSEIAMDIPAGADKFLAVVGCDEEISGSNTMMFFVRIDGKTVAHSSLIKPGQHFVFDVDIPEGAQEILLYTFEGTYGGNTCDHADWAVAGFFKNVKEK
;
A
#
# COMPACT_ATOMS: atom_id res chain seq x y z
N MET A 1 17.60 -63.04 3.58
CA MET A 1 18.41 -64.07 4.27
C MET A 1 18.35 -63.76 5.76
N LYS A 2 18.02 -64.72 6.65
CA LYS A 2 18.21 -64.77 8.14
C LYS A 2 18.05 -63.49 9.03
N ARG A 3 17.46 -63.50 10.23
CA ARG A 3 16.67 -64.48 11.04
C ARG A 3 16.31 -63.85 12.43
N PHE A 4 15.08 -64.06 12.94
CA PHE A 4 14.71 -64.40 14.35
C PHE A 4 15.01 -63.46 15.55
N PHE A 5 14.46 -63.61 16.77
CA PHE A 5 13.43 -64.48 17.46
C PHE A 5 12.90 -63.58 18.64
N SER A 6 11.61 -63.29 18.92
CA SER A 6 10.37 -64.04 19.32
C SER A 6 10.30 -64.51 20.80
N VAL A 7 9.09 -64.94 21.26
CA VAL A 7 8.71 -65.74 22.48
C VAL A 7 8.23 -64.97 23.74
N PHE A 8 7.11 -65.29 24.45
CA PHE A 8 5.85 -66.08 24.24
C PHE A 8 4.89 -65.95 25.47
N LEU A 9 3.56 -66.13 25.32
CA LEU A 9 2.65 -67.08 26.05
C LEU A 9 1.14 -66.84 25.70
N THR A 10 0.46 -67.72 24.95
CA THR A 10 -0.61 -68.71 25.37
C THR A 10 -1.89 -68.14 26.00
N PHE A 11 -3.13 -68.51 25.60
CA PHE A 11 -3.67 -69.88 25.41
C PHE A 11 -4.65 -70.01 24.20
N SER A 12 -5.04 -71.24 23.80
CA SER A 12 -5.74 -71.50 22.52
C SER A 12 -6.72 -72.70 22.57
N LEU A 13 -7.75 -72.67 21.70
CA LEU A 13 -8.55 -73.83 21.25
C LEU A 13 -9.20 -73.47 19.88
N ALA A 14 -9.33 -74.43 18.96
CA ALA A 14 -9.58 -74.15 17.53
C ALA A 14 -10.52 -75.16 16.83
N LEU A 15 -11.20 -74.71 15.76
CA LEU A 15 -11.62 -75.46 14.55
C LEU A 15 -12.01 -74.40 13.44
N PRO A 16 -12.23 -74.73 12.14
CA PRO A 16 -11.47 -74.05 11.09
C PRO A 16 -12.24 -73.27 10.01
N VAL A 17 -11.44 -72.54 9.25
CA VAL A 17 -11.68 -71.62 8.10
C VAL A 17 -12.70 -72.08 7.05
N LEU A 18 -13.52 -71.13 6.59
CA LEU A 18 -13.96 -71.01 5.19
C LEU A 18 -13.86 -69.53 4.76
N CYS A 19 -13.40 -69.27 3.53
CA CYS A 19 -13.10 -67.91 3.06
C CYS A 19 -14.36 -67.15 2.63
N LEU A 20 -14.48 -65.89 3.07
CA LEU A 20 -15.35 -64.87 2.47
C LEU A 20 -14.54 -63.59 2.25
N PHE A 21 -14.74 -62.96 1.09
CA PHE A 21 -14.09 -61.71 0.72
C PHE A 21 -14.56 -60.56 1.63
N PRO A 22 -13.71 -59.55 1.91
CA PRO A 22 -14.21 -58.28 2.40
C PRO A 22 -15.09 -57.67 1.31
N GLY A 23 -16.39 -57.54 1.59
CA GLY A 23 -17.27 -56.78 0.71
C GLY A 23 -16.79 -55.34 0.65
N PHE A 24 -16.76 -54.76 -0.55
CA PHE A 24 -16.62 -53.32 -0.70
C PHE A 24 -17.77 -52.63 0.05
N SER A 25 -17.45 -51.98 1.18
CA SER A 25 -18.29 -50.89 1.65
C SER A 25 -18.32 -49.85 0.53
N LEU A 26 -19.52 -49.54 0.03
CA LEU A 26 -19.71 -48.37 -0.83
C LEU A 26 -19.18 -47.13 -0.07
N PRO A 27 -18.61 -46.13 -0.77
CA PRO A 27 -18.28 -44.87 -0.13
C PRO A 27 -19.56 -44.32 0.50
N SER A 28 -19.58 -44.11 1.81
CA SER A 28 -20.58 -43.24 2.40
C SER A 28 -20.45 -41.90 1.69
N HIS A 29 -21.54 -41.38 1.14
CA HIS A 29 -21.55 -39.96 0.78
C HIS A 29 -21.17 -39.20 2.04
N ALA A 30 -20.14 -38.34 1.95
CA ALA A 30 -19.77 -37.48 3.07
C ALA A 30 -21.01 -36.65 3.42
N GLN A 31 -21.56 -36.90 4.61
CA GLN A 31 -22.70 -36.14 5.09
C GLN A 31 -22.20 -34.71 5.37
N LYS A 32 -22.84 -33.69 4.78
CA LYS A 32 -22.50 -32.29 5.03
C LYS A 32 -22.49 -32.03 6.54
N GLU A 33 -21.42 -31.41 7.04
CA GLU A 33 -21.32 -30.97 8.43
C GLU A 33 -22.42 -29.89 8.67
N GLU A 34 -23.16 -30.00 9.77
CA GLU A 34 -24.16 -28.97 10.13
C GLU A 34 -23.41 -27.75 10.66
N PRO A 35 -23.62 -26.53 10.11
CA PRO A 35 -22.86 -25.36 10.52
C PRO A 35 -22.97 -25.04 12.01
N ARG A 36 -21.85 -24.65 12.62
CA ARG A 36 -21.77 -24.30 14.04
C ARG A 36 -22.64 -23.06 14.33
N LYS A 37 -23.35 -23.08 15.46
CA LYS A 37 -24.24 -21.98 15.88
C LYS A 37 -23.72 -21.17 17.06
N THR A 38 -23.03 -21.80 18.00
CA THR A 38 -22.51 -21.15 19.21
C THR A 38 -21.07 -20.64 19.00
N PRO A 39 -20.59 -19.61 19.73
CA PRO A 39 -19.24 -19.05 19.57
C PRO A 39 -18.14 -20.10 19.59
N ILE A 40 -17.04 -19.89 18.85
CA ILE A 40 -15.89 -20.80 18.96
C ILE A 40 -15.28 -20.77 20.37
N MET A 41 -14.69 -21.89 20.76
CA MET A 41 -13.86 -22.00 21.95
C MET A 41 -12.53 -22.64 21.55
N GLY A 42 -11.41 -22.10 22.00
CA GLY A 42 -10.10 -22.56 21.56
C GLY A 42 -8.94 -21.81 22.19
N TRP A 43 -7.82 -21.80 21.49
CA TRP A 43 -6.59 -21.11 21.86
C TRP A 43 -5.97 -20.43 20.62
N ALA A 44 -5.32 -19.28 20.81
CA ALA A 44 -4.61 -18.56 19.76
C ALA A 44 -3.25 -18.03 20.24
N SER A 45 -2.27 -18.00 19.34
CA SER A 45 -0.86 -17.77 19.68
C SER A 45 -0.49 -16.32 20.03
N TRP A 46 -1.25 -15.34 19.53
CA TRP A 46 -0.84 -13.92 19.51
C TRP A 46 -0.52 -13.33 20.89
N ASN A 47 -1.40 -13.52 21.88
CA ASN A 47 -1.28 -12.84 23.18
C ASN A 47 -0.03 -13.25 23.99
N ALA A 48 0.43 -14.50 23.84
CA ALA A 48 1.62 -15.01 24.52
C ALA A 48 2.91 -14.87 23.70
N TYR A 49 2.84 -15.05 22.37
CA TYR A 49 4.02 -15.23 21.51
C TYR A 49 4.19 -14.16 20.42
N ARG A 50 3.16 -13.34 20.13
CA ARG A 50 3.10 -12.48 18.93
C ARG A 50 3.45 -13.28 17.66
N THR A 51 4.42 -12.79 16.88
CA THR A 51 4.95 -13.44 15.68
C THR A 51 6.06 -14.46 15.96
N ASP A 52 6.52 -14.63 17.20
CA ASP A 52 7.60 -15.57 17.55
C ASP A 52 7.03 -16.95 17.89
N ILE A 53 6.46 -17.57 16.86
CA ILE A 53 5.75 -18.85 16.91
C ILE A 53 6.44 -19.90 16.03
N ASP A 54 6.34 -21.16 16.43
CA ASP A 54 6.82 -22.30 15.65
C ASP A 54 5.91 -23.54 15.85
N GLU A 55 6.19 -24.59 15.07
CA GLU A 55 5.42 -25.84 15.06
C GLU A 55 5.45 -26.56 16.43
N GLU A 56 6.55 -26.48 17.18
CA GLU A 56 6.69 -27.10 18.51
C GLU A 56 5.81 -26.36 19.54
N ILE A 57 5.80 -25.02 19.50
CA ILE A 57 4.92 -24.19 20.32
C ILE A 57 3.45 -24.53 20.04
N ILE A 58 3.00 -24.51 18.78
CA ILE A 58 1.59 -24.76 18.44
C ILE A 58 1.15 -26.16 18.87
N LEU A 59 1.97 -27.19 18.61
CA LEU A 59 1.66 -28.56 19.01
C LEU A 59 1.66 -28.74 20.54
N SER A 60 2.58 -28.10 21.26
CA SER A 60 2.61 -28.14 22.74
C SER A 60 1.33 -27.55 23.36
N GLN A 61 0.81 -26.45 22.81
CA GLN A 61 -0.44 -25.85 23.29
C GLN A 61 -1.65 -26.73 22.96
N ALA A 62 -1.67 -27.35 21.77
CA ALA A 62 -2.68 -28.33 21.39
C ALA A 62 -2.68 -29.58 22.30
N GLU A 63 -1.51 -30.09 22.67
CA GLU A 63 -1.37 -31.19 23.63
C GLU A 63 -1.93 -30.81 25.00
N LYS A 64 -1.66 -29.59 25.47
CA LYS A 64 -2.19 -29.08 26.75
C LYS A 64 -3.72 -28.92 26.75
N LEU A 65 -4.34 -28.53 25.64
CA LEU A 65 -5.81 -28.51 25.55
C LEU A 65 -6.42 -29.89 25.80
N VAL A 66 -5.79 -30.96 25.29
CA VAL A 66 -6.24 -32.34 25.49
C VAL A 66 -5.89 -32.84 26.89
N GLU A 67 -4.64 -32.68 27.34
CA GLU A 67 -4.15 -33.16 28.65
C GLU A 67 -4.94 -32.58 29.84
N LEU A 68 -5.30 -31.29 29.76
CA LEU A 68 -6.00 -30.57 30.81
C LEU A 68 -7.54 -30.73 30.75
N GLY A 69 -8.08 -31.50 29.79
CA GLY A 69 -9.52 -31.67 29.62
C GLY A 69 -10.25 -30.42 29.13
N LEU A 70 -9.53 -29.49 28.48
CA LEU A 70 -10.09 -28.28 27.86
C LEU A 70 -10.73 -28.59 26.51
N ALA A 71 -10.20 -29.55 25.75
CA ALA A 71 -10.86 -30.09 24.56
C ALA A 71 -12.25 -30.67 24.91
N ASP A 72 -12.34 -31.46 25.97
CA ASP A 72 -13.61 -31.96 26.57
C ASP A 72 -14.51 -30.84 27.12
N ALA A 73 -13.99 -29.61 27.26
CA ALA A 73 -14.74 -28.42 27.66
C ALA A 73 -15.27 -27.62 26.46
N GLY A 74 -14.89 -27.98 25.24
CA GLY A 74 -15.23 -27.29 24.00
C GLY A 74 -14.08 -26.51 23.38
N TYR A 75 -12.94 -26.31 24.07
CA TYR A 75 -11.78 -25.61 23.53
C TYR A 75 -11.04 -26.49 22.50
N ILE A 76 -11.59 -26.55 21.28
CA ILE A 76 -11.13 -27.43 20.21
C ILE A 76 -10.41 -26.69 19.08
N TYR A 77 -10.54 -25.37 18.96
CA TYR A 77 -9.87 -24.60 17.92
C TYR A 77 -8.44 -24.24 18.34
N VAL A 78 -7.45 -24.55 17.50
CA VAL A 78 -6.05 -24.14 17.67
C VAL A 78 -5.70 -23.19 16.54
N ASN A 79 -5.69 -21.90 16.84
CA ASN A 79 -5.55 -20.83 15.86
C ASN A 79 -4.09 -20.35 15.80
N VAL A 80 -3.44 -20.57 14.67
CA VAL A 80 -2.12 -20.02 14.37
C VAL A 80 -2.30 -18.57 13.88
N ASP A 81 -1.89 -17.61 14.69
CA ASP A 81 -1.97 -16.18 14.37
C ASP A 81 -0.77 -15.75 13.47
N ASP A 82 -0.54 -14.43 13.32
CA ASP A 82 0.51 -13.90 12.44
C ASP A 82 1.93 -14.41 12.78
N GLY A 83 2.80 -14.48 11.76
CA GLY A 83 4.20 -14.94 11.88
C GLY A 83 4.49 -16.33 11.29
N TRP A 84 3.49 -17.01 10.71
CA TRP A 84 3.66 -18.30 10.02
C TRP A 84 4.10 -18.16 8.56
N GLN A 85 3.77 -17.06 7.90
CA GLN A 85 4.15 -16.73 6.53
C GLN A 85 5.65 -16.42 6.41
N LYS A 86 6.18 -16.48 5.19
CA LYS A 86 7.54 -15.99 4.90
C LYS A 86 7.67 -15.18 3.61
N GLY A 87 6.92 -15.52 2.57
CA GLY A 87 6.88 -14.78 1.32
C GLY A 87 5.97 -15.48 0.30
N ARG A 88 6.05 -15.06 -0.97
CA ARG A 88 5.41 -15.74 -2.11
C ARG A 88 6.44 -16.40 -3.04
N ASP A 89 6.07 -17.54 -3.62
CA ASP A 89 6.85 -18.21 -4.67
C ASP A 89 6.65 -17.56 -6.06
N ALA A 90 7.28 -18.10 -7.11
CA ALA A 90 7.21 -17.54 -8.46
C ALA A 90 5.81 -17.71 -9.10
N GLU A 91 5.03 -18.64 -8.57
CA GLU A 91 3.66 -18.96 -8.93
C GLU A 91 2.63 -18.16 -8.08
N GLY A 92 3.11 -17.31 -7.16
CA GLY A 92 2.31 -16.40 -6.36
C GLY A 92 1.69 -17.01 -5.10
N TYR A 93 1.99 -18.25 -4.73
CA TYR A 93 1.48 -18.85 -3.49
C TYR A 93 2.30 -18.37 -2.28
N VAL A 94 1.62 -18.09 -1.16
CA VAL A 94 2.31 -17.90 0.13
C VAL A 94 2.99 -19.20 0.56
N TYR A 95 4.30 -19.12 0.86
CA TYR A 95 5.03 -20.21 1.50
C TYR A 95 5.24 -19.94 3.00
N THR A 96 5.21 -21.03 3.76
CA THR A 96 5.38 -21.06 5.22
C THR A 96 6.83 -20.78 5.61
N HIS A 97 7.06 -20.18 6.79
CA HIS A 97 8.39 -19.97 7.36
C HIS A 97 9.13 -21.31 7.62
N PRO A 98 10.15 -21.66 6.82
CA PRO A 98 10.68 -23.02 6.76
C PRO A 98 11.41 -23.44 8.05
N ASP A 99 12.03 -22.48 8.77
CA ASP A 99 12.71 -22.76 10.03
C ASP A 99 11.76 -22.89 11.23
N ARG A 100 10.53 -22.37 11.13
CA ARG A 100 9.53 -22.36 12.21
C ARG A 100 8.51 -23.48 12.05
N PHE A 101 8.10 -23.74 10.82
CA PHE A 101 7.13 -24.77 10.46
C PHE A 101 7.75 -25.71 9.42
N PRO A 102 8.79 -26.49 9.79
CA PRO A 102 9.55 -27.33 8.87
C PRO A 102 8.69 -28.44 8.23
N SER A 103 7.58 -28.86 8.86
CA SER A 103 6.63 -29.79 8.26
C SER A 103 5.64 -29.11 7.31
N GLY A 104 5.50 -27.78 7.38
CA GLY A 104 4.52 -26.99 6.62
C GLY A 104 3.10 -27.07 7.18
N MET A 105 2.30 -26.02 6.91
CA MET A 105 0.99 -25.80 7.53
C MET A 105 -0.01 -26.94 7.32
N LYS A 106 0.01 -27.62 6.17
CA LYS A 106 -0.87 -28.78 5.95
C LYS A 106 -0.63 -29.90 6.96
N ASN A 107 0.63 -30.25 7.23
CA ASN A 107 0.96 -31.33 8.17
C ASN A 107 0.62 -30.94 9.61
N LEU A 108 0.72 -29.65 9.96
CA LEU A 108 0.26 -29.13 11.24
C LEU A 108 -1.27 -29.29 11.38
N ALA A 109 -2.06 -28.87 10.39
CA ALA A 109 -3.51 -29.06 10.38
C ALA A 109 -3.92 -30.55 10.46
N ASP A 110 -3.31 -31.40 9.62
CA ASP A 110 -3.54 -32.86 9.64
C ASP A 110 -3.21 -33.47 11.02
N THR A 111 -2.23 -32.92 11.75
CA THR A 111 -1.84 -33.38 13.10
C THR A 111 -2.86 -32.92 14.16
N LEU A 112 -3.29 -31.66 14.11
CA LEU A 112 -4.34 -31.14 15.00
C LEU A 112 -5.66 -31.92 14.84
N HIS A 113 -6.04 -32.24 13.60
CA HIS A 113 -7.20 -33.10 13.32
C HIS A 113 -7.06 -34.51 13.89
N GLN A 114 -5.87 -35.11 13.86
CA GLN A 114 -5.60 -36.41 14.48
C GLN A 114 -5.72 -36.39 16.02
N MET A 115 -5.54 -35.22 16.65
CA MET A 115 -5.77 -35.01 18.08
C MET A 115 -7.26 -34.77 18.43
N GLY A 116 -8.14 -34.72 17.43
CA GLY A 116 -9.57 -34.39 17.61
C GLY A 116 -9.85 -32.88 17.73
N LEU A 117 -8.87 -32.05 17.39
CA LEU A 117 -8.97 -30.59 17.41
C LEU A 117 -9.31 -30.06 15.99
N LYS A 118 -9.63 -28.76 15.90
CA LYS A 118 -9.88 -28.00 14.67
C LYS A 118 -8.73 -26.99 14.47
N ALA A 119 -8.30 -26.79 13.24
CA ALA A 119 -7.15 -25.95 12.91
C ALA A 119 -7.58 -24.56 12.42
N GLY A 120 -7.02 -23.49 12.99
CA GLY A 120 -7.24 -22.11 12.55
C GLY A 120 -5.98 -21.45 12.00
N ILE A 121 -6.15 -20.56 11.02
CA ILE A 121 -5.07 -19.81 10.37
C ILE A 121 -5.36 -18.30 10.33
N TYR A 122 -4.34 -17.52 10.01
CA TYR A 122 -4.38 -16.06 9.95
C TYR A 122 -3.93 -15.53 8.59
N SER A 123 -4.56 -14.45 8.12
CA SER A 123 -4.07 -13.60 7.02
C SER A 123 -4.57 -12.15 7.15
N ASP A 124 -4.31 -11.29 6.18
CA ASP A 124 -4.77 -9.88 6.12
C ASP A 124 -5.60 -9.63 4.84
N ALA A 125 -6.59 -8.75 4.90
CA ALA A 125 -7.44 -8.42 3.75
C ALA A 125 -6.74 -7.52 2.70
N GLY A 126 -5.59 -6.92 3.03
CA GLY A 126 -4.71 -6.18 2.13
C GLY A 126 -3.50 -7.01 1.66
N ALA A 127 -2.44 -6.35 1.18
CA ALA A 127 -1.26 -7.02 0.64
C ALA A 127 -0.26 -7.52 1.72
N SER A 128 -0.24 -6.91 2.90
CA SER A 128 0.72 -7.20 3.98
C SER A 128 0.03 -7.55 5.28
N THR A 129 0.58 -8.46 6.06
CA THR A 129 0.09 -8.75 7.42
C THR A 129 0.54 -7.71 8.46
N CYS A 130 -0.02 -7.78 9.67
CA CYS A 130 0.35 -6.89 10.76
C CYS A 130 1.77 -7.13 11.28
N GLY A 131 2.22 -8.38 11.33
CA GLY A 131 3.57 -8.81 11.70
C GLY A 131 4.63 -8.36 10.69
N TRP A 132 4.27 -8.19 9.41
CA TRP A 132 5.12 -7.44 8.49
C TRP A 132 5.25 -5.97 8.90
N GLU A 133 4.15 -5.30 9.28
CA GLU A 133 4.17 -3.86 9.63
C GLU A 133 4.89 -3.59 10.97
N SER A 134 4.73 -4.46 11.97
CA SER A 134 5.24 -4.27 13.34
C SER A 134 6.60 -4.91 13.61
N ASP A 135 6.83 -6.13 13.10
CA ASP A 135 7.97 -6.97 13.52
C ASP A 135 8.93 -7.32 12.36
N HIS A 136 8.55 -7.03 11.10
CA HIS A 136 9.37 -7.15 9.89
C HIS A 136 10.02 -8.53 9.64
N GLN A 137 9.33 -9.64 9.95
CA GLN A 137 9.93 -10.99 9.95
C GLN A 137 9.78 -11.79 8.64
N VAL A 138 9.04 -11.27 7.67
CA VAL A 138 8.81 -11.89 6.34
C VAL A 138 9.69 -11.23 5.26
N ASP A 139 9.94 -11.94 4.16
CA ASP A 139 10.92 -11.57 3.14
C ASP A 139 10.42 -10.45 2.20
N ASN A 140 9.10 -10.24 2.10
CA ASN A 140 8.47 -9.16 1.32
C ASN A 140 7.13 -8.71 1.94
N ASP A 141 6.57 -7.57 1.49
CA ASP A 141 5.31 -7.01 2.01
C ASP A 141 4.04 -7.52 1.31
N ASP A 142 4.15 -8.69 0.68
CA ASP A 142 3.16 -9.30 -0.22
C ASP A 142 2.78 -10.71 0.27
N VAL A 143 2.21 -10.78 1.48
CA VAL A 143 1.84 -12.01 2.20
C VAL A 143 0.41 -12.02 2.77
N GLY A 144 -0.34 -10.93 2.55
CA GLY A 144 -1.79 -10.84 2.75
C GLY A 144 -2.57 -11.19 1.48
N LEU A 145 -3.90 -11.29 1.58
CA LEU A 145 -4.76 -11.88 0.54
C LEU A 145 -4.95 -11.01 -0.72
N LEU A 146 -4.61 -9.71 -0.71
CA LEU A 146 -4.96 -8.83 -1.83
C LEU A 146 -4.34 -9.27 -3.17
N ASN A 147 -5.18 -9.46 -4.18
CA ASN A 147 -4.88 -10.02 -5.52
C ASN A 147 -4.65 -11.55 -5.57
N HIS A 148 -4.70 -12.24 -4.42
CA HIS A 148 -4.46 -13.68 -4.28
C HIS A 148 -5.59 -14.39 -3.50
N GLU A 149 -6.74 -13.76 -3.36
CA GLU A 149 -7.79 -14.16 -2.42
C GLU A 149 -8.29 -15.58 -2.69
N GLU A 150 -8.69 -15.86 -3.92
CA GLU A 150 -9.15 -17.20 -4.33
C GLU A 150 -8.03 -18.24 -4.22
N GLN A 151 -6.82 -17.90 -4.68
CA GLN A 151 -5.64 -18.76 -4.67
C GLN A 151 -5.25 -19.21 -3.25
N ASP A 152 -5.17 -18.25 -2.32
CA ASP A 152 -4.75 -18.48 -0.94
C ASP A 152 -5.88 -19.10 -0.10
N LEU A 153 -7.12 -18.63 -0.22
CA LEU A 153 -8.25 -19.18 0.56
C LEU A 153 -8.51 -20.64 0.20
N TYR A 154 -8.49 -21.01 -1.10
CA TYR A 154 -8.56 -22.43 -1.48
C TYR A 154 -7.38 -23.23 -0.93
N ARG A 155 -6.16 -22.67 -0.94
CA ARG A 155 -5.00 -23.37 -0.39
C ARG A 155 -5.15 -23.61 1.11
N TYR A 156 -5.59 -22.62 1.87
CA TYR A 156 -5.69 -22.72 3.32
C TYR A 156 -6.86 -23.62 3.76
N LEU A 157 -8.04 -23.41 3.19
CA LEU A 157 -9.29 -24.01 3.69
C LEU A 157 -9.65 -25.34 2.99
N ASP A 158 -9.25 -25.56 1.74
CA ASP A 158 -9.50 -26.80 1.00
C ASP A 158 -8.28 -27.73 1.02
N ASP A 159 -7.14 -27.32 0.43
CA ASP A 159 -5.93 -28.16 0.30
C ASP A 159 -5.27 -28.46 1.66
N TRP A 160 -4.98 -27.42 2.45
CA TRP A 160 -4.41 -27.59 3.79
C TRP A 160 -5.45 -27.98 4.84
N GLY A 161 -6.74 -27.74 4.55
CA GLY A 161 -7.85 -28.24 5.33
C GLY A 161 -8.22 -27.45 6.59
N TYR A 162 -7.70 -26.23 6.79
CA TYR A 162 -8.00 -25.40 7.96
C TYR A 162 -9.51 -25.13 8.11
N ASP A 163 -10.02 -25.15 9.33
CA ASP A 163 -11.44 -25.02 9.69
C ASP A 163 -11.84 -23.58 10.04
N PHE A 164 -10.87 -22.73 10.39
CA PHE A 164 -11.07 -21.34 10.80
C PHE A 164 -10.07 -20.41 10.11
N ILE A 165 -10.50 -19.21 9.74
CA ILE A 165 -9.61 -18.13 9.31
C ILE A 165 -9.94 -16.79 10.00
N LYS A 166 -8.92 -16.17 10.60
CA LYS A 166 -8.91 -14.76 11.01
C LYS A 166 -8.32 -13.92 9.89
N VAL A 167 -9.02 -12.85 9.48
CA VAL A 167 -8.56 -11.93 8.44
C VAL A 167 -8.45 -10.51 8.99
N ASP A 168 -7.22 -10.01 9.03
CA ASP A 168 -6.83 -8.74 9.63
C ASP A 168 -6.88 -7.54 8.67
N TRP A 169 -6.52 -6.34 9.16
CA TRP A 169 -6.70 -5.07 8.44
C TRP A 169 -5.47 -4.14 8.38
N CYS A 170 -4.24 -4.60 8.67
CA CYS A 170 -3.03 -3.77 8.55
C CYS A 170 -2.73 -3.39 7.10
N GLY A 171 -2.68 -4.37 6.19
CA GLY A 171 -2.55 -4.12 4.76
C GLY A 171 -3.73 -3.32 4.21
N GLY A 172 -4.95 -3.67 4.64
CA GLY A 172 -6.19 -2.97 4.25
C GLY A 172 -6.19 -1.49 4.67
N ARG A 173 -5.70 -1.17 5.88
CA ARG A 173 -5.50 0.20 6.39
C ARG A 173 -4.43 0.94 5.61
N ARG A 174 -3.24 0.34 5.42
CA ARG A 174 -2.12 0.96 4.67
C ARG A 174 -2.52 1.40 3.27
N LEU A 175 -3.33 0.57 2.59
CA LEU A 175 -3.79 0.78 1.23
C LEU A 175 -5.12 1.57 1.14
N ASN A 176 -5.70 1.95 2.28
CA ASN A 176 -6.98 2.66 2.38
C ASN A 176 -8.11 1.96 1.58
N LEU A 177 -8.23 0.65 1.74
CA LEU A 177 -9.27 -0.15 1.08
C LEU A 177 -10.65 0.05 1.74
N ASP A 178 -11.73 -0.28 1.04
CA ASP A 178 -13.05 -0.35 1.65
C ASP A 178 -13.26 -1.67 2.41
N LYS A 179 -13.68 -1.58 3.67
CA LYS A 179 -13.89 -2.76 4.54
C LYS A 179 -14.99 -3.67 4.02
N LYS A 180 -16.14 -3.09 3.61
CA LYS A 180 -17.31 -3.87 3.22
C LYS A 180 -16.98 -4.74 2.00
N THR A 181 -16.49 -4.10 0.96
CA THR A 181 -15.95 -4.72 -0.27
C THR A 181 -15.05 -5.92 0.05
N ARG A 182 -13.96 -5.66 0.78
CA ARG A 182 -12.88 -6.63 0.97
C ARG A 182 -13.35 -7.83 1.78
N TYR A 183 -14.04 -7.58 2.89
CA TYR A 183 -14.50 -8.66 3.74
C TYR A 183 -15.69 -9.43 3.14
N THR A 184 -16.60 -8.77 2.38
CA THR A 184 -17.66 -9.48 1.64
C THR A 184 -17.07 -10.44 0.61
N MET A 185 -16.15 -9.97 -0.24
CA MET A 185 -15.55 -10.81 -1.29
C MET A 185 -14.80 -12.01 -0.72
N ILE A 186 -14.07 -11.83 0.39
CA ILE A 186 -13.40 -12.91 1.10
C ILE A 186 -14.43 -13.89 1.69
N GLY A 187 -15.53 -13.40 2.28
CA GLY A 187 -16.60 -14.22 2.82
C GLY A 187 -17.32 -15.05 1.75
N ASP A 188 -17.57 -14.48 0.57
CA ASP A 188 -18.16 -15.20 -0.57
C ASP A 188 -17.28 -16.38 -1.01
N ILE A 189 -15.95 -16.19 -1.06
CA ILE A 189 -14.99 -17.26 -1.40
C ILE A 189 -14.93 -18.32 -0.29
N VAL A 190 -14.88 -17.92 0.99
CA VAL A 190 -14.90 -18.87 2.13
C VAL A 190 -16.17 -19.73 2.09
N LYS A 191 -17.32 -19.12 1.78
CA LYS A 191 -18.60 -19.81 1.62
C LYS A 191 -18.61 -20.75 0.42
N GLU A 192 -18.04 -20.37 -0.73
CA GLU A 192 -17.87 -21.27 -1.87
C GLU A 192 -17.03 -22.50 -1.49
N ILE A 193 -15.98 -22.33 -0.68
CA ILE A 193 -15.16 -23.42 -0.16
C ILE A 193 -15.93 -24.31 0.82
N GLU A 194 -16.72 -23.76 1.74
CA GLU A 194 -17.62 -24.54 2.59
C GLU A 194 -18.61 -25.36 1.75
N GLU A 195 -19.29 -24.74 0.80
CA GLU A 195 -20.29 -25.40 -0.05
C GLU A 195 -19.66 -26.52 -0.91
N LYS A 196 -18.45 -26.30 -1.42
CA LYS A 196 -17.66 -27.29 -2.18
C LYS A 196 -17.17 -28.46 -1.32
N THR A 197 -16.63 -28.17 -0.14
CA THR A 197 -16.00 -29.20 0.74
C THR A 197 -17.01 -29.92 1.63
N GLY A 198 -18.16 -29.32 1.91
CA GLY A 198 -19.17 -29.84 2.82
C GLY A 198 -18.76 -29.82 4.30
N LYS A 199 -17.72 -29.05 4.65
CA LYS A 199 -17.19 -28.86 6.01
C LYS A 199 -17.44 -27.43 6.48
N ASP A 200 -17.72 -27.25 7.77
CA ASP A 200 -17.90 -25.94 8.42
C ASP A 200 -16.62 -25.09 8.27
N LYS A 201 -16.70 -23.88 7.69
CA LYS A 201 -15.55 -22.96 7.50
C LYS A 201 -15.78 -21.61 8.15
N ILE A 202 -15.19 -21.43 9.33
CA ILE A 202 -15.48 -20.27 10.19
C ILE A 202 -14.61 -19.08 9.80
N TYR A 203 -15.25 -17.93 9.64
CA TYR A 203 -14.63 -16.69 9.22
C TYR A 203 -14.73 -15.60 10.29
N ASN A 204 -13.57 -15.05 10.69
CA ASN A 204 -13.46 -13.94 11.63
C ASN A 204 -12.91 -12.68 10.92
N VAL A 205 -13.64 -11.58 11.06
CA VAL A 205 -13.29 -10.25 10.54
C VAL A 205 -12.57 -9.44 11.63
N CYS A 206 -11.28 -9.22 11.45
CA CYS A 206 -10.43 -8.48 12.39
C CYS A 206 -10.06 -7.10 11.82
N CYS A 207 -10.86 -6.08 12.10
CA CYS A 207 -10.57 -4.69 11.69
C CYS A 207 -10.60 -3.68 12.85
N TRP A 208 -10.48 -4.19 14.08
CA TRP A 208 -10.35 -3.44 15.35
C TRP A 208 -11.50 -2.48 15.69
N SER A 209 -12.65 -2.64 15.04
CA SER A 209 -13.88 -1.90 15.31
C SER A 209 -15.06 -2.60 14.63
N PHE A 210 -16.27 -2.44 15.18
CA PHE A 210 -17.49 -2.89 14.50
C PHE A 210 -17.60 -2.22 13.12
N PRO A 211 -17.54 -2.98 12.00
CA PRO A 211 -17.35 -2.39 10.68
C PRO A 211 -18.66 -1.98 9.99
N GLY A 212 -19.80 -2.30 10.61
CA GLY A 212 -21.15 -2.00 10.13
C GLY A 212 -22.03 -3.23 10.08
N GLU A 213 -23.35 -3.03 10.08
CA GLU A 213 -24.39 -4.08 10.10
C GLU A 213 -24.24 -5.12 8.97
N TRP A 214 -23.64 -4.74 7.84
CA TRP A 214 -23.38 -5.66 6.72
C TRP A 214 -22.52 -6.88 7.07
N VAL A 215 -21.73 -6.84 8.15
CA VAL A 215 -20.85 -7.95 8.52
C VAL A 215 -21.60 -9.20 8.98
N THR A 216 -22.85 -9.04 9.45
CA THR A 216 -23.69 -10.15 9.93
C THR A 216 -24.12 -11.10 8.83
N GLU A 217 -24.10 -10.66 7.56
CA GLU A 217 -24.41 -11.47 6.38
C GLU A 217 -23.14 -12.10 5.76
N VAL A 218 -21.95 -11.79 6.29
CA VAL A 218 -20.65 -12.01 5.65
C VAL A 218 -19.73 -12.92 6.46
N ALA A 219 -19.78 -12.87 7.79
CA ALA A 219 -18.84 -13.58 8.67
C ALA A 219 -19.52 -14.15 9.93
N ASP A 220 -18.92 -15.18 10.50
CA ASP A 220 -19.34 -15.79 11.76
C ASP A 220 -19.02 -14.93 13.00
N SER A 221 -17.97 -14.12 12.90
CA SER A 221 -17.56 -13.24 13.99
C SER A 221 -16.77 -12.03 13.52
N TRP A 222 -16.81 -10.94 14.30
CA TRP A 222 -16.14 -9.69 13.96
C TRP A 222 -15.64 -8.95 15.20
N ARG A 223 -14.38 -8.53 15.18
CA ARG A 223 -13.75 -7.75 16.26
C ARG A 223 -14.48 -6.41 16.45
N THR A 224 -14.99 -6.15 17.65
CA THR A 224 -15.76 -4.92 17.93
C THR A 224 -14.93 -3.73 18.40
N GLY A 225 -13.68 -3.95 18.81
CA GLY A 225 -12.75 -2.92 19.29
C GLY A 225 -11.28 -3.28 19.07
N GLY A 226 -10.39 -2.40 19.56
CA GLY A 226 -8.92 -2.56 19.52
C GLY A 226 -8.41 -3.84 20.19
N ASP A 227 -7.10 -4.08 20.13
CA ASP A 227 -6.54 -5.29 20.77
C ASP A 227 -6.62 -5.20 22.29
N ILE A 228 -6.99 -6.30 22.95
CA ILE A 228 -7.08 -6.35 24.41
C ILE A 228 -5.71 -6.53 25.06
N PHE A 229 -5.30 -5.55 25.86
CA PHE A 229 -4.07 -5.61 26.64
C PHE A 229 -4.29 -6.30 27.99
N ASN A 230 -3.23 -6.90 28.55
CA ASN A 230 -3.21 -7.54 29.86
C ASN A 230 -3.31 -6.51 31.02
N ASN A 231 -4.48 -5.90 31.18
CA ASN A 231 -4.87 -5.09 32.34
C ASN A 231 -6.41 -5.01 32.42
N PHE A 232 -6.96 -4.91 33.63
CA PHE A 232 -8.42 -4.89 33.81
C PHE A 232 -9.12 -3.66 33.19
N GLY A 233 -8.38 -2.57 32.94
CA GLY A 233 -8.91 -1.41 32.22
C GLY A 233 -9.31 -1.76 30.78
N ALA A 234 -8.46 -2.50 30.07
CA ALA A 234 -8.76 -2.99 28.71
C ALA A 234 -9.91 -4.02 28.70
N VAL A 235 -10.01 -4.89 29.72
CA VAL A 235 -11.17 -5.79 29.91
C VAL A 235 -12.47 -4.98 30.00
N LEU A 236 -12.48 -3.90 30.79
CA LEU A 236 -13.65 -3.02 30.91
C LEU A 236 -13.92 -2.21 29.62
N GLU A 237 -12.89 -1.82 28.88
CA GLU A 237 -13.02 -1.11 27.60
C GLU A 237 -13.73 -1.96 26.54
N GLN A 238 -13.35 -3.23 26.39
CA GLN A 238 -14.04 -4.16 25.49
C GLN A 238 -15.52 -4.35 25.87
N LEU A 239 -15.82 -4.46 27.16
CA LEU A 239 -17.19 -4.56 27.66
C LEU A 239 -18.00 -3.28 27.48
N ASP A 240 -17.37 -2.11 27.38
CA ASP A 240 -18.05 -0.85 27.06
C ASP A 240 -18.31 -0.71 25.54
N ASN A 241 -17.35 -1.13 24.70
CA ASN A 241 -17.47 -1.09 23.23
C ASN A 241 -18.67 -1.89 22.70
N ILE A 242 -19.00 -3.03 23.35
CA ILE A 242 -20.04 -3.96 22.88
C ILE A 242 -21.46 -3.62 23.38
N LYS A 243 -21.63 -2.65 24.29
CA LYS A 243 -22.93 -2.36 24.95
C LYS A 243 -24.10 -2.10 23.99
N SER A 244 -23.84 -1.49 22.84
CA SER A 244 -24.83 -1.17 21.82
C SER A 244 -25.01 -2.25 20.74
N LEU A 245 -24.18 -3.30 20.75
CA LEU A 245 -24.05 -4.27 19.66
C LEU A 245 -24.80 -5.59 19.90
N ALA A 246 -25.44 -5.75 21.06
CA ALA A 246 -26.13 -6.99 21.47
C ALA A 246 -27.17 -7.52 20.46
N LYS A 247 -27.78 -6.63 19.66
CA LYS A 247 -28.75 -7.00 18.62
C LYS A 247 -28.15 -7.74 17.41
N TYR A 248 -26.83 -7.70 17.22
CA TYR A 248 -26.13 -8.38 16.13
C TYR A 248 -25.65 -9.79 16.52
N ASN A 249 -25.72 -10.15 17.81
CA ASN A 249 -25.41 -11.48 18.29
C ASN A 249 -26.59 -12.44 18.00
N THR A 250 -26.38 -13.37 17.08
CA THR A 250 -27.37 -14.36 16.64
C THR A 250 -26.72 -15.74 16.45
N PRO A 251 -27.48 -16.83 16.35
CA PRO A 251 -26.90 -18.16 16.10
C PRO A 251 -26.11 -18.19 14.79
N GLY A 252 -24.81 -18.46 14.87
CA GLY A 252 -23.84 -18.41 13.77
C GLY A 252 -22.97 -17.13 13.75
N HIS A 253 -23.51 -15.99 14.19
CA HIS A 253 -22.94 -14.65 13.96
C HIS A 253 -22.78 -13.86 15.27
N VAL A 254 -21.54 -13.62 15.71
CA VAL A 254 -21.29 -13.04 17.05
C VAL A 254 -20.22 -11.95 17.09
N ASN A 255 -20.46 -10.94 17.93
CA ASN A 255 -19.50 -9.92 18.29
C ASN A 255 -18.27 -10.55 18.98
N ASP A 256 -17.07 -10.17 18.53
CA ASP A 256 -15.79 -10.62 19.07
C ASP A 256 -15.13 -9.53 19.93
N LEU A 257 -14.93 -9.84 21.22
CA LEU A 257 -14.28 -9.00 22.23
C LEU A 257 -12.76 -9.14 22.29
N ASP A 258 -12.18 -9.88 21.35
CA ASP A 258 -10.77 -10.28 21.29
C ASP A 258 -10.39 -11.43 22.25
N MET A 259 -9.22 -12.02 21.95
CA MET A 259 -8.64 -13.17 22.65
C MET A 259 -8.40 -12.88 24.14
N MET A 260 -8.77 -13.81 25.01
CA MET A 260 -8.72 -13.61 26.45
C MET A 260 -7.29 -13.42 26.97
N GLN A 261 -7.15 -12.52 27.95
CA GLN A 261 -5.96 -12.30 28.78
C GLN A 261 -6.00 -13.10 30.10
N VAL A 262 -7.00 -13.97 30.27
CA VAL A 262 -7.14 -14.84 31.44
C VAL A 262 -5.89 -15.69 31.63
N GLY A 263 -5.27 -15.61 32.81
CA GLY A 263 -4.02 -16.31 33.13
C GLY A 263 -2.72 -15.60 32.72
N ASN A 264 -2.77 -14.47 31.99
CA ASN A 264 -1.57 -13.73 31.58
C ASN A 264 -1.02 -12.78 32.66
N GLY A 265 -1.65 -12.66 33.82
CA GLY A 265 -1.11 -11.91 34.97
C GLY A 265 -2.07 -10.93 35.66
N LEU A 266 -3.35 -10.94 35.32
CA LEU A 266 -4.39 -10.31 36.13
C LEU A 266 -4.51 -11.00 37.51
N SER A 267 -5.19 -10.36 38.47
CA SER A 267 -5.52 -11.04 39.74
C SER A 267 -6.65 -12.06 39.56
N TYR A 268 -6.77 -13.02 40.48
CA TYR A 268 -7.82 -14.05 40.46
C TYR A 268 -9.24 -13.49 40.25
N GLU A 269 -9.64 -12.41 40.95
CA GLU A 269 -10.97 -11.82 40.78
C GLU A 269 -11.12 -11.09 39.43
N GLU A 270 -10.03 -10.58 38.85
CA GLU A 270 -10.03 -9.95 37.53
C GLU A 270 -10.11 -11.00 36.40
N ASP A 271 -9.35 -12.10 36.49
CA ASP A 271 -9.45 -13.27 35.59
C ASP A 271 -10.85 -13.88 35.63
N LYS A 272 -11.37 -14.10 36.84
CA LYS A 272 -12.73 -14.60 37.10
C LYS A 272 -13.79 -13.66 36.50
N SER A 273 -13.62 -12.34 36.64
CA SER A 273 -14.49 -11.33 36.01
C SER A 273 -14.40 -11.34 34.50
N HIS A 274 -13.19 -11.37 33.94
CA HIS A 274 -12.94 -11.42 32.50
C HIS A 274 -13.62 -12.64 31.87
N PHE A 275 -13.35 -13.85 32.39
CA PHE A 275 -13.94 -15.09 31.90
C PHE A 275 -15.48 -15.11 32.02
N SER A 276 -16.00 -14.69 33.18
CA SER A 276 -17.44 -14.61 33.41
C SER A 276 -18.14 -13.68 32.41
N MET A 277 -17.55 -12.52 32.13
CA MET A 277 -18.15 -11.55 31.22
C MET A 277 -18.07 -12.02 29.76
N TRP A 278 -16.97 -12.64 29.31
CA TRP A 278 -16.92 -13.26 27.98
C TRP A 278 -17.97 -14.37 27.83
N CYS A 279 -18.23 -15.14 28.89
CA CYS A 279 -19.33 -16.11 28.90
C CYS A 279 -20.73 -15.47 28.80
N MET A 280 -20.94 -14.35 29.50
CA MET A 280 -22.19 -13.58 29.42
C MET A 280 -22.39 -12.88 28.07
N MET A 281 -21.32 -12.52 27.36
CA MET A 281 -21.41 -11.81 26.08
C MET A 281 -21.71 -12.72 24.88
N SER A 282 -21.62 -14.05 25.01
CA SER A 282 -21.67 -14.97 23.84
C SER A 282 -20.65 -14.58 22.77
N THR A 283 -19.43 -14.25 23.20
CA THR A 283 -18.29 -13.93 22.35
C THR A 283 -17.36 -15.16 22.25
N PRO A 284 -16.45 -15.27 21.27
CA PRO A 284 -15.48 -16.36 21.20
C PRO A 284 -14.68 -16.54 22.51
N LEU A 285 -14.56 -17.77 22.99
CA LEU A 285 -13.71 -18.11 24.15
C LEU A 285 -12.36 -18.61 23.66
N VAL A 286 -11.55 -17.69 23.11
CA VAL A 286 -10.19 -17.99 22.65
C VAL A 286 -9.19 -17.65 23.74
N LEU A 287 -8.50 -18.66 24.26
CA LEU A 287 -7.43 -18.54 25.25
C LEU A 287 -6.18 -17.93 24.60
N GLY A 288 -5.50 -17.02 25.31
CA GLY A 288 -4.30 -16.33 24.81
C GLY A 288 -3.07 -16.45 25.73
N MET A 289 -3.04 -17.44 26.62
CA MET A 289 -1.92 -17.69 27.54
C MET A 289 -1.06 -18.89 27.10
N ASP A 290 0.15 -19.01 27.65
CA ASP A 290 0.93 -20.25 27.57
C ASP A 290 0.37 -21.30 28.55
N LEU A 291 -0.31 -22.31 28.02
CA LEU A 291 -0.93 -23.40 28.78
C LEU A 291 0.09 -24.31 29.48
N ASN A 292 1.38 -24.28 29.12
CA ASN A 292 2.43 -24.98 29.88
C ASN A 292 2.69 -24.32 31.24
N SER A 293 2.30 -23.06 31.41
CA SER A 293 2.47 -22.25 32.62
C SER A 293 1.19 -22.09 33.45
N ILE A 294 0.10 -22.74 33.05
CA ILE A 294 -1.22 -22.57 33.68
C ILE A 294 -1.23 -22.98 35.16
N SER A 295 -1.92 -22.19 35.98
CA SER A 295 -2.15 -22.49 37.40
C SER A 295 -3.45 -23.28 37.62
N ASP A 296 -3.54 -24.02 38.72
CA ASP A 296 -4.79 -24.69 39.13
C ASP A 296 -5.96 -23.69 39.29
N GLU A 297 -5.67 -22.46 39.75
CA GLU A 297 -6.67 -21.39 39.90
C GLU A 297 -7.19 -20.95 38.52
N THR A 298 -6.30 -20.66 37.57
CA THR A 298 -6.66 -20.30 36.19
C THR A 298 -7.41 -21.43 35.49
N LEU A 299 -6.95 -22.69 35.65
CA LEU A 299 -7.62 -23.87 35.09
C LEU A 299 -9.04 -24.01 35.65
N SER A 300 -9.24 -23.79 36.96
CA SER A 300 -10.57 -23.82 37.58
C SER A 300 -11.52 -22.75 37.03
N ILE A 301 -10.98 -21.60 36.61
CA ILE A 301 -11.74 -20.52 35.99
C ILE A 301 -12.20 -20.94 34.59
N ILE A 302 -11.27 -21.27 33.70
CA ILE A 302 -11.58 -21.51 32.28
C ILE A 302 -12.30 -22.85 32.02
N SER A 303 -12.25 -23.79 32.97
CA SER A 303 -12.96 -25.08 32.87
C SER A 303 -14.39 -25.07 33.45
N ASN A 304 -14.86 -23.95 34.02
CA ASN A 304 -16.18 -23.85 34.65
C ASN A 304 -17.33 -24.13 33.65
N ARG A 305 -17.84 -25.36 33.70
CA ARG A 305 -18.91 -25.89 32.83
C ARG A 305 -20.21 -25.07 32.88
N GLU A 306 -20.55 -24.46 34.02
CA GLU A 306 -21.80 -23.70 34.16
C GLU A 306 -21.73 -22.33 33.48
N LEU A 307 -20.55 -21.71 33.47
CA LEU A 307 -20.31 -20.46 32.73
C LEU A 307 -20.12 -20.72 31.23
N ILE A 308 -19.40 -21.78 30.86
CA ILE A 308 -19.31 -22.23 29.46
C ILE A 308 -20.71 -22.50 28.89
N ALA A 309 -21.60 -23.12 29.66
CA ALA A 309 -22.99 -23.35 29.26
C ALA A 309 -23.81 -22.06 29.09
N LEU A 310 -23.39 -20.92 29.65
CA LEU A 310 -23.96 -19.62 29.29
C LEU A 310 -23.41 -19.16 27.93
N ASN A 311 -22.09 -19.22 27.71
CA ASN A 311 -21.47 -18.83 26.43
C ASN A 311 -22.05 -19.61 25.24
N GLN A 312 -22.19 -20.92 25.44
CA GLN A 312 -22.67 -21.90 24.47
C GLN A 312 -24.21 -22.08 24.53
N ASP A 313 -24.96 -21.09 25.03
CA ASP A 313 -26.42 -21.11 24.94
C ASP A 313 -26.85 -21.01 23.45
N PRO A 314 -27.69 -21.92 22.91
CA PRO A 314 -28.02 -21.94 21.49
C PRO A 314 -28.68 -20.68 20.93
N ALA A 315 -29.25 -19.81 21.77
CA ALA A 315 -29.80 -18.52 21.33
C ALA A 315 -28.70 -17.48 21.03
N CYS A 316 -27.47 -17.71 21.50
CA CYS A 316 -26.28 -16.85 21.30
C CYS A 316 -26.45 -15.39 21.76
N MET A 317 -27.49 -15.11 22.55
CA MET A 317 -27.82 -13.76 23.02
C MET A 317 -26.69 -13.19 23.88
N GLN A 318 -26.31 -11.95 23.62
CA GLN A 318 -25.38 -11.18 24.44
C GLN A 318 -26.11 -10.59 25.65
N ALA A 319 -25.49 -10.57 26.83
CA ALA A 319 -26.07 -9.89 27.98
C ALA A 319 -26.10 -8.36 27.80
N THR A 320 -27.10 -7.69 28.38
CA THR A 320 -27.24 -6.23 28.39
C THR A 320 -27.25 -5.70 29.82
N VAL A 321 -26.89 -4.43 30.03
CA VAL A 321 -26.95 -3.80 31.36
C VAL A 321 -28.41 -3.58 31.75
N ALA A 322 -28.92 -4.39 32.69
CA ALA A 322 -30.26 -4.25 33.23
C ALA A 322 -30.34 -3.15 34.31
N LYS A 323 -29.29 -3.02 35.13
CA LYS A 323 -29.25 -2.05 36.24
C LYS A 323 -27.83 -1.67 36.64
N SER A 324 -27.64 -0.47 37.18
CA SER A 324 -26.38 -0.06 37.82
C SER A 324 -26.61 0.47 39.23
N TYR A 325 -25.74 0.11 40.16
CA TYR A 325 -25.73 0.54 41.56
C TYR A 325 -24.36 1.16 41.88
N GLY A 326 -24.17 2.42 41.47
CA GLY A 326 -22.87 3.10 41.58
C GLY A 326 -21.84 2.45 40.66
N SER A 327 -20.82 1.81 41.24
CA SER A 327 -19.76 1.10 40.52
C SER A 327 -20.10 -0.34 40.10
N VAL A 328 -21.23 -0.89 40.57
CA VAL A 328 -21.67 -2.24 40.21
C VAL A 328 -22.66 -2.19 39.05
N GLU A 329 -22.33 -2.86 37.95
CA GLU A 329 -23.25 -3.10 36.82
C GLU A 329 -23.86 -4.50 36.94
N VAL A 330 -25.18 -4.61 36.81
CA VAL A 330 -25.93 -5.86 36.75
C VAL A 330 -26.31 -6.10 35.29
N TRP A 331 -25.63 -7.05 34.68
CA TRP A 331 -25.86 -7.50 33.32
C TRP A 331 -26.85 -8.68 33.32
N SER A 332 -27.81 -8.69 32.40
CA SER A 332 -28.83 -9.73 32.26
C SER A 332 -28.72 -10.39 30.89
N LYS A 333 -28.77 -11.72 30.85
CA LYS A 333 -28.80 -12.53 29.64
C LYS A 333 -29.99 -13.47 29.68
N ASP A 334 -30.78 -13.47 28.62
CA ASP A 334 -31.86 -14.42 28.45
C ASP A 334 -31.30 -15.74 27.90
N LEU A 335 -31.79 -16.87 28.42
CA LEU A 335 -31.29 -18.21 28.06
C LEU A 335 -32.34 -18.98 27.25
N GLY A 336 -31.93 -19.56 26.13
CA GLY A 336 -32.75 -20.33 25.20
C GLY A 336 -33.65 -19.51 24.24
N SER A 337 -34.14 -18.34 24.64
CA SER A 337 -34.92 -17.44 23.77
C SER A 337 -34.96 -16.01 24.30
N VAL A 338 -35.38 -15.06 23.45
CA VAL A 338 -35.81 -13.72 23.88
C VAL A 338 -36.98 -13.84 24.88
N ASP A 339 -37.06 -12.90 25.82
CA ASP A 339 -38.09 -12.81 26.87
C ASP A 339 -38.20 -14.07 27.74
N SER A 340 -37.07 -14.77 27.94
CA SER A 340 -37.04 -16.06 28.64
C SER A 340 -37.37 -15.92 30.13
N ASP A 341 -38.19 -16.85 30.62
CA ASP A 341 -38.45 -17.15 32.02
C ASP A 341 -37.19 -17.63 32.78
N THR A 342 -36.09 -17.92 32.07
CA THR A 342 -34.79 -18.24 32.67
C THR A 342 -33.70 -17.29 32.17
N LYS A 343 -33.06 -16.61 33.10
CA LYS A 343 -32.02 -15.60 32.82
C LYS A 343 -30.76 -15.86 33.64
N ALA A 344 -29.62 -15.46 33.09
CA ALA A 344 -28.38 -15.32 33.84
C ALA A 344 -28.13 -13.84 34.18
N PHE A 345 -27.52 -13.59 35.34
CA PHE A 345 -27.14 -12.27 35.82
C PHE A 345 -25.66 -12.24 36.19
N ALA A 346 -24.91 -11.24 35.72
CA ALA A 346 -23.55 -10.99 36.19
C ALA A 346 -23.47 -9.62 36.86
N LEU A 347 -22.99 -9.61 38.11
CA LEU A 347 -22.86 -8.42 38.94
C LEU A 347 -21.40 -8.00 38.98
N LEU A 348 -20.99 -7.18 38.02
CA LEU A 348 -19.61 -6.74 37.82
C LEU A 348 -19.30 -5.49 38.66
N ASN A 349 -18.36 -5.58 39.60
CA ASN A 349 -17.90 -4.43 40.37
C ASN A 349 -16.72 -3.75 39.68
N ARG A 350 -16.97 -2.62 39.01
CA ARG A 350 -15.98 -1.87 38.23
C ARG A 350 -15.04 -0.99 39.07
N SER A 351 -15.04 -1.16 40.40
CA SER A 351 -14.24 -0.33 41.31
C SER A 351 -13.20 -1.11 42.10
N ASN A 352 -12.13 -0.40 42.47
CA ASN A 352 -11.05 -0.84 43.35
C ASN A 352 -11.49 -1.06 44.83
N LYS A 353 -12.77 -1.28 45.11
CA LYS A 353 -13.32 -1.47 46.47
C LYS A 353 -14.43 -2.49 46.48
N GLU A 354 -14.43 -3.37 47.48
CA GLU A 354 -15.56 -4.27 47.76
C GLU A 354 -16.86 -3.46 47.89
N THR A 355 -17.91 -3.93 47.22
CA THR A 355 -19.23 -3.27 47.21
C THR A 355 -20.33 -4.30 47.48
N THR A 356 -21.25 -3.98 48.39
CA THR A 356 -22.44 -4.81 48.67
C THR A 356 -23.67 -4.19 48.04
N VAL A 357 -24.39 -4.96 47.23
CA VAL A 357 -25.65 -4.54 46.57
C VAL A 357 -26.81 -5.45 46.98
N THR A 358 -28.04 -4.96 46.84
CA THR A 358 -29.25 -5.76 47.00
C THR A 358 -30.11 -5.50 45.76
N VAL A 359 -30.34 -6.55 44.97
CA VAL A 359 -31.05 -6.50 43.69
C VAL A 359 -32.41 -7.16 43.88
N ARG A 360 -33.49 -6.47 43.50
CA ARG A 360 -34.82 -7.08 43.39
C ARG A 360 -34.96 -7.69 42.00
N PHE A 361 -35.54 -8.88 41.88
CA PHE A 361 -35.72 -9.52 40.58
C PHE A 361 -36.58 -8.70 39.62
N GLU A 362 -37.55 -7.94 40.15
CA GLU A 362 -38.41 -7.05 39.37
C GLU A 362 -37.61 -5.92 38.69
N GLU A 363 -36.47 -5.51 39.26
CA GLU A 363 -35.58 -4.50 38.67
C GLU A 363 -34.74 -5.04 37.52
N VAL A 364 -34.73 -6.36 37.31
CA VAL A 364 -33.98 -7.08 36.28
C VAL A 364 -34.87 -8.04 35.47
N GLY A 365 -36.17 -7.73 35.38
CA GLY A 365 -37.10 -8.36 34.42
C GLY A 365 -37.67 -9.73 34.80
N LEU A 366 -37.63 -10.13 36.08
CA LEU A 366 -38.24 -11.36 36.59
C LEU A 366 -39.14 -11.12 37.82
N LYS A 367 -40.24 -11.86 37.92
CA LYS A 367 -41.10 -11.99 39.11
C LYS A 367 -41.30 -13.48 39.44
N ASN A 368 -41.90 -13.78 40.58
CA ASN A 368 -42.24 -15.16 40.99
C ASN A 368 -41.05 -16.15 40.84
N VAL A 369 -39.83 -15.70 41.17
CA VAL A 369 -38.60 -16.47 40.98
C VAL A 369 -38.65 -17.73 41.84
N SER A 370 -38.49 -18.88 41.17
CA SER A 370 -38.65 -20.22 41.72
C SER A 370 -37.32 -20.90 42.02
N SER A 371 -36.23 -20.45 41.38
CA SER A 371 -34.86 -20.91 41.67
C SER A 371 -33.84 -19.81 41.41
N LEU A 372 -32.78 -19.80 42.22
CA LEU A 372 -31.58 -18.98 42.06
C LEU A 372 -30.36 -19.88 42.32
N ARG A 373 -29.33 -19.79 41.48
CA ARG A 373 -28.10 -20.59 41.58
C ARG A 373 -26.87 -19.71 41.33
N ASP A 374 -25.84 -19.87 42.14
CA ASP A 374 -24.53 -19.25 41.93
C ASP A 374 -23.62 -20.20 41.14
N LEU A 375 -23.11 -19.72 40.01
CA LEU A 375 -22.36 -20.51 39.02
C LEU A 375 -20.86 -20.60 39.33
N TRP A 376 -20.36 -19.83 40.31
CA TRP A 376 -19.01 -19.95 40.86
C TRP A 376 -18.98 -20.82 42.11
N ALA A 377 -20.01 -20.72 42.97
CA ALA A 377 -20.15 -21.56 44.15
C ALA A 377 -20.72 -22.96 43.82
N HIS A 378 -21.35 -23.12 42.65
CA HIS A 378 -22.08 -24.33 42.24
C HIS A 378 -23.22 -24.73 43.21
N THR A 379 -23.81 -23.74 43.87
CA THR A 379 -24.86 -23.93 44.89
C THR A 379 -26.13 -23.15 44.58
N ASP A 380 -27.28 -23.76 44.88
CA ASP A 380 -28.57 -23.09 44.84
C ASP A 380 -28.74 -22.20 46.08
N ILE A 381 -29.25 -20.98 45.88
CA ILE A 381 -29.38 -19.95 46.91
C ILE A 381 -30.88 -19.68 47.18
N PRO A 382 -31.33 -19.64 48.44
CA PRO A 382 -32.70 -19.22 48.77
C PRO A 382 -33.00 -17.79 48.32
N CYS A 383 -34.12 -17.59 47.62
CA CYS A 383 -34.56 -16.29 47.13
C CYS A 383 -35.95 -15.91 47.67
N ASP A 384 -36.09 -14.69 48.17
CA ASP A 384 -37.35 -14.11 48.67
C ASP A 384 -37.57 -12.72 48.03
N GLY A 385 -37.95 -12.72 46.75
CA GLY A 385 -38.15 -11.51 45.92
C GLY A 385 -36.90 -10.68 45.60
N SER A 386 -35.79 -10.91 46.29
CA SER A 386 -34.52 -10.21 46.10
C SER A 386 -33.33 -11.07 46.51
N PHE A 387 -32.13 -10.64 46.12
CA PHE A 387 -30.86 -11.24 46.54
C PHE A 387 -29.84 -10.15 46.90
N ARG A 388 -28.98 -10.44 47.88
CA ARG A 388 -27.95 -9.51 48.40
C ARG A 388 -26.58 -10.14 48.23
N VAL A 389 -25.66 -9.41 47.61
CA VAL A 389 -24.34 -9.91 47.21
C VAL A 389 -23.26 -8.91 47.63
N THR A 390 -22.18 -9.41 48.20
CA THR A 390 -20.94 -8.68 48.42
C THR A 390 -19.95 -9.07 47.33
N ILE A 391 -19.47 -8.10 46.57
CA ILE A 391 -18.66 -8.31 45.37
C ILE A 391 -17.28 -7.68 45.61
N PRO A 392 -16.17 -8.44 45.50
CA PRO A 392 -14.81 -7.93 45.66
C PRO A 392 -14.49 -6.76 44.73
N ALA A 393 -13.40 -6.05 45.01
CA ALA A 393 -12.83 -5.08 44.06
C ALA A 393 -12.51 -5.78 42.73
N HIS A 394 -12.96 -5.21 41.60
CA HIS A 394 -12.86 -5.80 40.26
C HIS A 394 -13.51 -7.20 40.09
N GLY A 395 -14.19 -7.71 41.12
CA GLY A 395 -14.81 -9.03 41.12
C GLY A 395 -16.19 -9.06 40.47
N THR A 396 -16.66 -10.28 40.27
CA THR A 396 -18.01 -10.57 39.76
C THR A 396 -18.67 -11.69 40.53
N VAL A 397 -20.00 -11.71 40.49
CA VAL A 397 -20.84 -12.85 40.87
C VAL A 397 -21.80 -13.13 39.73
N VAL A 398 -21.86 -14.39 39.29
CA VAL A 398 -22.73 -14.84 38.20
C VAL A 398 -23.77 -15.78 38.74
N LEU A 399 -25.04 -15.45 38.50
CA LEU A 399 -26.20 -16.18 38.98
C LEU A 399 -27.06 -16.64 37.80
N LYS A 400 -27.72 -17.78 37.94
CA LYS A 400 -28.82 -18.21 37.05
C LYS A 400 -30.11 -18.23 37.85
N ALA A 401 -31.18 -17.68 37.29
CA ALA A 401 -32.50 -17.65 37.92
C ALA A 401 -33.59 -18.08 36.94
N SER A 402 -34.64 -18.69 37.48
CA SER A 402 -35.87 -19.00 36.74
C SER A 402 -37.08 -18.44 37.48
N GLY A 403 -37.98 -17.79 36.76
CA GLY A 403 -39.19 -17.13 37.27
C GLY A 403 -40.13 -16.80 36.12
N GLU A 404 -41.16 -15.98 36.36
CA GLU A 404 -41.96 -15.42 35.27
C GLU A 404 -41.29 -14.16 34.74
N HIS A 405 -41.12 -14.05 33.42
CA HIS A 405 -40.67 -12.82 32.78
C HIS A 405 -41.65 -11.66 33.01
N ILE A 406 -41.12 -10.44 33.15
CA ILE A 406 -41.87 -9.19 33.20
C ILE A 406 -41.74 -8.49 31.84
N PRO A 407 -42.78 -8.44 31.00
CA PRO A 407 -42.74 -7.73 29.73
C PRO A 407 -42.48 -6.24 29.94
N VAL A 408 -41.35 -5.74 29.44
CA VAL A 408 -40.93 -4.35 29.64
C VAL A 408 -41.57 -3.44 28.59
N ALA A 409 -42.67 -2.80 28.95
CA ALA A 409 -43.21 -1.69 28.18
C ALA A 409 -42.41 -0.40 28.48
N GLY A 410 -41.56 0.03 27.53
CA GLY A 410 -40.91 1.35 27.56
C GLY A 410 -39.56 1.40 28.27
N MET A 411 -38.57 0.67 27.74
CA MET A 411 -37.15 0.99 27.93
C MET A 411 -36.70 1.66 26.63
N ASP A 412 -36.27 2.92 26.69
CA ASP A 412 -36.07 3.76 25.51
C ASP A 412 -35.04 3.17 24.54
N ASP A 413 -35.40 3.13 23.26
CA ASP A 413 -34.56 2.71 22.14
C ASP A 413 -33.42 3.74 21.94
N PRO A 414 -32.14 3.36 22.17
CA PRO A 414 -31.02 4.29 22.08
C PRO A 414 -30.65 4.66 20.63
N THR A 415 -31.34 4.13 19.61
CA THR A 415 -31.06 4.44 18.19
C THR A 415 -31.63 5.78 17.71
N LYS A 416 -32.26 6.57 18.60
CA LYS A 416 -32.78 7.92 18.28
C LYS A 416 -32.10 9.01 19.09
N VAL A 417 -30.91 9.40 18.65
CA VAL A 417 -30.25 10.64 19.06
C VAL A 417 -30.48 11.70 17.97
N ASP A 418 -30.78 12.93 18.40
CA ASP A 418 -31.00 14.09 17.54
C ASP A 418 -29.64 14.66 17.08
N ASP A 419 -29.43 14.78 15.76
CA ASP A 419 -28.17 15.26 15.15
C ASP A 419 -27.85 16.75 15.47
N SER A 420 -28.68 17.44 16.25
CA SER A 420 -28.41 18.80 16.71
C SER A 420 -27.64 18.84 18.04
N VAL A 421 -26.33 19.10 17.92
CA VAL A 421 -25.30 19.40 18.96
C VAL A 421 -24.29 18.26 19.21
N VAL A 422 -23.09 18.38 18.63
CA VAL A 422 -21.80 18.62 19.33
C VAL A 422 -20.71 18.94 18.28
N SER A 423 -19.99 20.04 18.49
CA SER A 423 -18.74 20.34 17.78
C SER A 423 -17.55 20.00 18.67
N GLY A 424 -16.60 19.17 18.21
CA GLY A 424 -15.37 18.85 18.94
C GLY A 424 -14.33 18.18 18.03
N SER A 425 -13.07 18.61 18.11
CA SER A 425 -12.01 18.25 17.15
C SER A 425 -11.26 16.96 17.49
N MET A 426 -10.90 16.22 16.44
CA MET A 426 -10.02 15.05 16.46
C MET A 426 -8.55 15.46 16.73
N ASN A 427 -7.83 14.73 17.59
CA ASN A 427 -6.39 14.91 17.80
C ASN A 427 -5.59 14.12 16.76
N LEU A 428 -4.59 14.76 16.12
CA LEU A 428 -3.65 14.11 15.20
C LEU A 428 -2.22 14.11 15.74
N GLU A 429 -1.66 12.90 15.84
CA GLU A 429 -0.25 12.50 15.69
C GLU A 429 0.85 13.08 16.60
N SER A 430 1.86 12.22 16.86
CA SER A 430 3.11 12.61 17.53
C SER A 430 4.35 12.15 16.77
N LYS A 431 4.78 12.95 15.79
CA LYS A 431 6.19 13.22 15.38
C LYS A 431 6.20 14.13 14.15
N PRO A 432 6.87 15.30 14.16
CA PRO A 432 6.94 16.17 12.99
C PRO A 432 7.85 15.60 11.90
N LYS A 433 7.42 15.67 10.64
CA LYS A 433 8.23 15.38 9.45
C LYS A 433 9.20 16.52 9.15
N THR A 434 10.40 16.18 8.66
CA THR A 434 11.30 17.11 7.97
C THR A 434 10.63 17.66 6.70
N VAL A 435 10.72 18.97 6.47
CA VAL A 435 10.17 19.63 5.27
C VAL A 435 11.32 20.23 4.47
N ASN A 436 11.50 19.79 3.22
CA ASN A 436 12.53 20.27 2.30
C ASN A 436 11.86 20.92 1.08
N LEU A 437 12.27 22.14 0.73
CA LEU A 437 11.69 22.98 -0.33
C LEU A 437 12.82 23.65 -1.13
N THR A 438 12.76 23.62 -2.47
CA THR A 438 13.86 24.07 -3.34
C THR A 438 13.39 24.89 -4.56
N ALA A 439 14.10 26.00 -4.85
CA ALA A 439 14.14 26.88 -6.05
C ALA A 439 13.61 28.32 -5.85
N LEU A 440 14.30 29.34 -6.41
CA LEU A 440 14.57 30.74 -5.90
C LEU A 440 13.63 31.94 -6.29
N GLY A 441 13.51 32.98 -5.43
CA GLY A 441 12.85 34.27 -5.74
C GLY A 441 13.08 35.44 -4.74
N SER A 442 12.37 36.57 -4.90
CA SER A 442 12.78 37.91 -4.36
C SER A 442 12.46 38.22 -2.91
N TYR A 443 11.42 37.62 -2.34
CA TYR A 443 10.86 37.96 -1.04
C TYR A 443 10.21 36.72 -0.44
N ASP A 444 11.01 35.94 0.28
CA ASP A 444 10.56 34.72 0.93
C ASP A 444 10.23 34.98 2.39
N TRP A 445 9.09 34.46 2.82
CA TRP A 445 8.62 34.57 4.20
C TRP A 445 7.75 33.38 4.58
N ALA A 446 7.77 33.05 5.86
CA ALA A 446 6.94 32.01 6.46
C ALA A 446 6.30 32.51 7.76
N HIS A 447 5.03 32.16 7.95
CA HIS A 447 4.28 32.44 9.16
C HIS A 447 3.53 31.19 9.63
N PHE A 448 3.58 30.94 10.94
CA PHE A 448 3.04 29.73 11.56
C PHE A 448 1.67 30.04 12.19
N GLY A 449 0.61 29.38 11.71
CA GLY A 449 -0.76 29.52 12.23
C GLY A 449 -1.25 28.25 12.93
N ASN A 450 -2.37 28.33 13.65
CA ASN A 450 -2.84 27.32 14.63
C ASN A 450 -3.33 25.98 14.01
N SER A 451 -2.96 25.71 12.76
CA SER A 451 -3.24 24.50 11.98
C SER A 451 -2.69 24.56 10.54
N THR A 452 -2.17 25.71 10.08
CA THR A 452 -1.65 25.89 8.71
C THR A 452 -0.43 26.81 8.64
N THR A 453 0.57 26.43 7.84
CA THR A 453 1.65 27.33 7.40
C THR A 453 1.16 28.16 6.22
N ARG A 454 1.29 29.49 6.28
CA ARG A 454 1.04 30.35 5.11
C ARG A 454 2.36 30.67 4.42
N MET A 455 2.42 30.38 3.12
CA MET A 455 3.58 30.55 2.25
C MET A 455 3.17 31.27 0.97
N LYS A 456 4.11 32.01 0.36
CA LYS A 456 3.93 32.58 -0.98
C LYS A 456 4.63 31.69 -2.00
N ASN A 457 3.87 30.99 -2.85
CA ASN A 457 4.42 30.32 -4.02
C ASN A 457 4.93 31.38 -5.02
N GLY A 458 6.23 31.58 -5.01
CA GLY A 458 6.93 32.44 -5.97
C GLY A 458 8.41 32.13 -6.07
N ALA A 459 8.81 30.95 -5.53
CA ALA A 459 10.18 30.52 -5.31
C ALA A 459 10.90 31.44 -4.27
N GLY A 460 11.62 31.00 -3.23
CA GLY A 460 11.88 29.65 -2.69
C GLY A 460 13.37 29.34 -2.41
N GLU A 461 14.12 30.36 -1.96
CA GLU A 461 15.48 30.35 -1.42
C GLU A 461 15.52 30.14 0.11
N ILE A 462 14.38 29.86 0.76
CA ILE A 462 14.32 29.38 2.15
C ILE A 462 14.24 27.85 2.20
N GLN A 463 15.35 27.19 2.54
CA GLN A 463 15.33 25.82 3.11
C GLN A 463 15.05 25.91 4.62
N LEU A 464 13.76 25.84 4.98
CA LEU A 464 13.27 25.90 6.36
C LEU A 464 13.49 24.57 7.10
N GLU A 465 14.75 24.14 7.23
CA GLU A 465 15.11 22.99 8.07
C GLU A 465 15.09 23.41 9.54
N MET A 466 14.02 22.99 10.24
CA MET A 466 13.85 23.22 11.68
C MET A 466 14.17 21.95 12.47
N GLU A 467 15.31 21.94 13.16
CA GLU A 467 15.69 20.88 14.07
C GLU A 467 15.33 21.25 15.52
N ALA A 468 14.71 20.32 16.25
CA ALA A 468 14.26 20.51 17.63
C ALA A 468 14.53 19.25 18.48
N SER A 469 15.10 19.43 19.67
CA SER A 469 15.38 18.32 20.61
C SER A 469 14.14 17.79 21.34
N SER A 470 13.11 18.63 21.50
CA SER A 470 11.79 18.28 22.03
C SER A 470 10.76 19.34 21.65
N SER A 471 9.85 19.01 20.73
CA SER A 471 8.91 19.96 20.12
C SER A 471 7.46 19.71 20.51
N GLY A 472 6.65 20.77 20.53
CA GLY A 472 5.18 20.69 20.59
C GLY A 472 4.55 21.99 20.11
N SER A 473 3.38 21.91 19.46
CA SER A 473 2.61 23.08 19.06
C SER A 473 1.82 23.62 20.26
N TYR A 474 1.76 24.94 20.45
CA TYR A 474 1.01 25.55 21.55
C TYR A 474 0.07 26.67 21.08
N GLY A 475 -1.21 26.53 21.42
CA GLY A 475 -2.29 27.44 21.03
C GLY A 475 -2.50 28.59 22.01
N ASN A 476 -1.46 29.38 22.30
CA ASN A 476 -1.55 30.70 22.96
C ASN A 476 -0.19 31.44 22.92
N ALA A 477 0.31 31.72 21.72
CA ALA A 477 1.29 32.79 21.51
C ALA A 477 0.55 34.13 21.37
N TYR A 478 1.22 35.24 21.67
CA TYR A 478 0.59 36.57 21.66
C TYR A 478 1.32 37.44 20.65
N ALA A 479 1.18 37.14 19.37
CA ALA A 479 1.83 37.89 18.31
C ALA A 479 1.28 39.31 18.28
N LYS A 480 2.19 40.26 18.42
CA LYS A 480 1.92 41.67 18.15
C LYS A 480 2.07 42.02 16.66
N TYR A 481 2.23 41.02 15.78
CA TYR A 481 2.58 41.23 14.37
C TYR A 481 1.84 40.25 13.44
N ILE A 482 1.22 40.77 12.38
CA ILE A 482 0.84 40.00 11.19
C ILE A 482 1.97 40.12 10.17
N TRP A 483 2.39 39.00 9.61
CA TRP A 483 3.41 38.94 8.56
C TRP A 483 2.74 38.98 7.18
N THR A 484 3.06 40.00 6.38
CA THR A 484 2.54 40.16 5.01
C THR A 484 3.65 40.63 4.09
N ASN A 485 3.89 39.92 2.99
CA ASN A 485 4.90 40.28 1.97
C ASN A 485 6.35 40.40 2.48
N GLY A 486 6.74 39.69 3.54
CA GLY A 486 8.09 39.74 4.12
C GLY A 486 8.32 40.82 5.17
N ASP A 487 7.32 41.69 5.40
CA ASP A 487 7.37 42.73 6.43
C ASP A 487 6.36 42.48 7.56
N GLU A 488 6.74 42.91 8.76
CA GLU A 488 5.97 42.80 9.98
C GLU A 488 5.01 43.99 10.16
N THR A 489 3.71 43.73 10.30
CA THR A 489 2.68 44.75 10.52
C THR A 489 2.13 44.64 11.95
N PRO A 490 2.25 45.65 12.81
CA PRO A 490 1.73 45.57 14.18
C PRO A 490 0.23 45.32 14.25
N TYR A 491 -0.19 44.31 15.02
CA TYR A 491 -1.58 43.92 15.24
C TYR A 491 -1.80 43.51 16.71
N SER A 492 -3.05 43.46 17.18
CA SER A 492 -3.35 43.14 18.58
C SER A 492 -4.63 42.32 18.74
N THR A 493 -4.48 40.99 18.70
CA THR A 493 -5.48 40.01 19.15
C THR A 493 -4.78 38.95 20.01
N SER A 494 -5.55 38.20 20.80
CA SER A 494 -5.04 37.11 21.65
C SER A 494 -4.66 35.84 20.88
N ASP A 495 -4.98 35.77 19.60
CA ASP A 495 -5.06 34.52 18.85
C ASP A 495 -3.92 34.41 17.83
N THR A 496 -2.78 33.87 18.26
CA THR A 496 -1.73 33.34 17.37
C THR A 496 -1.00 32.17 18.02
N SER A 497 -0.18 31.49 17.23
CA SER A 497 0.54 30.27 17.57
C SER A 497 1.96 30.35 16.99
N GLY A 498 2.95 29.74 17.63
CA GLY A 498 4.31 29.65 17.10
C GLY A 498 4.92 28.28 17.35
N PHE A 499 6.05 27.99 16.70
CA PHE A 499 6.77 26.73 16.91
C PHE A 499 7.82 26.90 18.01
N GLY A 500 7.86 25.99 18.99
CA GLY A 500 8.67 26.16 20.20
C GLY A 500 9.23 24.88 20.81
N VAL A 501 10.16 25.06 21.74
CA VAL A 501 10.85 24.00 22.50
C VAL A 501 10.88 24.30 24.00
N TYR A 502 11.01 23.25 24.79
CA TYR A 502 10.86 23.25 26.26
C TYR A 502 12.10 22.68 26.96
N SER A 503 12.27 23.03 28.23
CA SER A 503 13.35 22.58 29.13
C SER A 503 14.75 23.12 28.79
N ALA A 504 15.56 23.38 29.81
CA ALA A 504 16.90 23.92 29.65
C ALA A 504 17.81 23.00 28.83
N GLY A 505 18.52 23.58 27.85
CA GLY A 505 19.39 22.87 26.90
C GLY A 505 18.72 22.58 25.55
N SER A 506 17.39 22.61 25.46
CA SER A 506 16.68 22.42 24.19
C SER A 506 16.84 23.61 23.25
N TYR A 507 16.83 23.34 21.95
CA TYR A 507 17.07 24.37 20.93
C TYR A 507 16.22 24.19 19.67
N LEU A 508 16.13 25.29 18.90
CA LEU A 508 15.66 25.38 17.52
C LEU A 508 16.81 25.81 16.63
N LEU A 509 16.92 25.22 15.44
CA LEU A 509 17.79 25.70 14.35
C LEU A 509 16.93 26.21 13.18
N LEU A 510 17.45 27.17 12.43
CA LEU A 510 16.86 27.74 11.22
C LEU A 510 17.99 28.05 10.23
N TYR A 511 17.98 27.40 9.07
CA TYR A 511 19.03 27.58 8.06
C TYR A 511 18.59 28.50 6.90
N THR A 512 19.53 29.26 6.34
CA THR A 512 19.33 30.08 5.14
C THR A 512 20.60 30.10 4.26
N PRO A 513 20.48 30.22 2.93
CA PRO A 513 21.64 30.35 2.05
C PRO A 513 22.47 31.61 2.33
N CYS A 514 23.80 31.48 2.22
CA CYS A 514 24.75 32.56 2.44
C CYS A 514 25.83 32.56 1.35
N ASP A 515 25.92 33.66 0.61
CA ASP A 515 26.83 33.86 -0.51
C ASP A 515 27.34 35.31 -0.50
N ARG A 516 27.87 35.80 -1.62
CA ARG A 516 28.42 37.16 -1.74
C ARG A 516 27.36 38.26 -1.79
N ASN A 517 26.08 37.90 -1.90
CA ASN A 517 25.00 38.88 -1.91
C ASN A 517 24.65 39.22 -0.45
N PRO A 518 24.62 40.51 -0.06
CA PRO A 518 24.13 40.90 1.26
C PRO A 518 22.68 40.45 1.46
N ARG A 519 22.45 39.74 2.57
CA ARG A 519 21.15 39.17 2.94
C ARG A 519 20.78 39.63 4.34
N THR A 520 19.52 40.05 4.52
CA THR A 520 18.96 40.46 5.81
C THR A 520 17.89 39.44 6.23
N LEU A 521 18.17 38.70 7.30
CA LEU A 521 17.20 37.83 7.97
C LEU A 521 16.43 38.63 9.02
N LYS A 522 15.10 38.62 8.93
CA LYS A 522 14.18 39.04 10.00
C LYS A 522 13.53 37.81 10.62
N ALA A 523 13.51 37.69 11.95
CA ALA A 523 12.80 36.61 12.65
C ALA A 523 12.17 37.10 13.96
N ALA A 524 10.86 36.92 14.15
CA ALA A 524 10.19 37.18 15.42
C ALA A 524 10.32 35.95 16.34
N VAL A 525 10.85 36.16 17.54
CA VAL A 525 11.13 35.12 18.54
C VAL A 525 10.65 35.56 19.92
N GLY A 526 10.20 34.61 20.73
CA GLY A 526 9.63 34.88 22.06
C GLY A 526 10.17 33.96 23.14
N SER A 527 9.99 34.36 24.40
CA SER A 527 10.28 33.52 25.57
C SER A 527 9.21 33.60 26.65
N TYR A 528 8.90 32.45 27.23
CA TYR A 528 7.98 32.32 28.36
C TYR A 528 8.69 31.60 29.51
N SER A 529 8.81 32.27 30.66
CA SER A 529 9.44 31.70 31.87
C SER A 529 10.80 31.02 31.64
N ALA A 530 11.59 31.53 30.69
CA ALA A 530 12.87 31.00 30.28
C ALA A 530 13.87 32.13 29.97
N ASP A 531 15.15 31.88 30.23
CA ASP A 531 16.23 32.62 29.56
C ASP A 531 16.44 32.02 28.17
N MET A 532 16.45 32.87 27.14
CA MET A 532 16.61 32.48 25.74
C MET A 532 17.97 32.94 25.21
N LYS A 533 18.78 32.03 24.68
CA LYS A 533 20.04 32.35 23.99
C LYS A 533 19.82 32.27 22.48
N ILE A 534 20.20 33.31 21.75
CA ILE A 534 20.09 33.42 20.29
C ILE A 534 21.50 33.51 19.72
N GLU A 535 21.81 32.73 18.69
CA GLU A 535 23.12 32.69 18.04
C GLU A 535 22.97 32.67 16.51
N LEU A 536 23.69 33.53 15.79
CA LEU A 536 23.82 33.44 14.34
C LEU A 536 25.16 32.80 14.01
N ILE A 537 25.15 31.72 13.24
CA ILE A 537 26.32 30.92 12.87
C ILE A 537 26.42 30.91 11.35
N VAL A 538 27.57 31.31 10.78
CA VAL A 538 27.81 31.28 9.32
C VAL A 538 29.08 30.48 9.05
N GLY A 539 29.00 29.50 8.16
CA GLY A 539 30.15 28.63 7.84
C GLY A 539 30.75 27.92 9.07
N GLY A 540 29.92 27.57 10.06
CA GLY A 540 30.34 26.95 11.32
C GLY A 540 30.91 27.91 12.38
N LYS A 541 30.94 29.23 12.13
CA LYS A 541 31.42 30.24 13.09
C LYS A 541 30.26 31.09 13.60
N THR A 542 30.08 31.16 14.92
CA THR A 542 29.16 32.10 15.56
C THR A 542 29.60 33.55 15.28
N LEU A 543 28.78 34.30 14.54
CA LEU A 543 28.97 35.71 14.22
C LEU A 543 28.40 36.62 15.31
N SER A 544 27.23 36.26 15.86
CA SER A 544 26.59 36.94 16.97
C SER A 544 25.99 35.94 17.96
N SER A 545 25.97 36.32 19.24
CA SER A 545 25.34 35.56 20.31
C SER A 545 24.78 36.53 21.34
N GLU A 546 23.54 36.34 21.77
CA GLU A 546 22.89 37.17 22.79
C GLU A 546 21.98 36.34 23.69
N THR A 547 22.04 36.61 25.00
CA THR A 547 21.16 35.99 26.00
C THR A 547 20.08 36.98 26.44
N VAL A 548 18.83 36.66 26.12
CA VAL A 548 17.63 37.40 26.54
C VAL A 548 17.12 36.81 27.86
N LYS A 549 17.33 37.54 28.96
CA LYS A 549 16.88 37.09 30.29
C LYS A 549 15.37 37.22 30.48
N GLY A 550 14.72 36.14 30.92
CA GLY A 550 13.29 36.06 31.24
C GLY A 550 13.00 36.60 32.64
N ALA A 551 11.97 37.44 32.78
CA ALA A 551 11.80 38.28 33.98
C ALA A 551 10.53 37.98 34.79
N GLY A 552 10.23 36.71 35.06
CA GLY A 552 9.08 36.26 35.88
C GLY A 552 7.68 36.51 35.26
N SER A 553 7.62 37.38 34.26
CA SER A 553 6.52 37.57 33.32
C SER A 553 7.11 37.62 31.90
N VAL A 554 6.41 36.93 30.99
CA VAL A 554 6.30 37.20 29.54
C VAL A 554 7.30 38.24 28.97
N LYS A 555 8.29 37.78 28.20
CA LYS A 555 8.98 38.58 27.18
C LYS A 555 8.63 38.01 25.81
N ARG A 556 7.48 38.44 25.29
CA ARG A 556 6.85 37.87 24.08
C ARG A 556 7.25 38.51 22.75
N ASP A 557 8.11 39.53 22.74
CA ASP A 557 8.40 40.29 21.52
C ASP A 557 9.91 40.56 21.37
N LYS A 558 10.66 39.70 20.65
CA LYS A 558 11.95 40.10 20.09
C LYS A 558 12.02 39.83 18.59
N LEU A 559 12.11 40.90 17.81
CA LEU A 559 12.50 40.83 16.41
C LEU A 559 14.04 40.74 16.34
N VAL A 560 14.55 39.63 15.82
CA VAL A 560 15.94 39.48 15.39
C VAL A 560 16.03 40.02 13.97
N ILE A 561 16.93 40.98 13.75
CA ILE A 561 17.33 41.42 12.42
C ILE A 561 18.84 41.15 12.33
N ALA A 562 19.27 40.45 11.29
CA ALA A 562 20.67 40.11 11.11
C ALA A 562 21.07 40.15 9.64
N ASP A 563 22.08 40.96 9.34
CA ASP A 563 22.73 41.03 8.03
C ASP A 563 23.89 40.04 7.97
N TYR A 564 24.01 39.29 6.89
CA TYR A 564 25.04 38.29 6.71
C TYR A 564 25.40 38.07 5.23
N GLN A 565 26.65 37.69 5.00
CA GLN A 565 27.24 37.42 3.69
C GLN A 565 28.48 36.53 3.87
N SER A 566 28.94 35.87 2.79
CA SER A 566 30.12 35.01 2.77
C SER A 566 30.83 35.07 1.41
N ASP A 567 32.16 35.16 1.42
CA ASP A 567 32.99 35.21 0.21
C ASP A 567 32.90 33.94 -0.67
N ARG A 568 32.29 32.87 -0.13
CA ARG A 568 32.05 31.56 -0.75
C ARG A 568 30.63 31.06 -0.39
N PRO A 569 29.95 30.31 -1.28
CA PRO A 569 28.65 29.71 -0.97
C PRO A 569 28.70 28.82 0.28
N THR A 570 27.79 29.05 1.21
CA THR A 570 27.63 28.33 2.49
C THR A 570 26.20 28.55 3.01
N TYR A 571 25.93 28.15 4.25
CA TYR A 571 24.68 28.46 4.96
C TYR A 571 24.93 29.34 6.18
N ALA A 572 23.94 30.16 6.50
CA ALA A 572 23.76 30.76 7.81
C ALA A 572 22.75 29.94 8.62
N CYS A 573 22.90 29.92 9.94
CA CYS A 573 22.06 29.20 10.87
C CYS A 573 21.73 30.12 12.06
N LEU A 574 20.45 30.42 12.26
CA LEU A 574 19.95 31.05 13.48
C LEU A 574 19.57 29.96 14.48
N LYS A 575 20.35 29.83 15.56
CA LYS A 575 20.09 28.91 16.68
C LYS A 575 19.44 29.66 17.84
N ILE A 576 18.38 29.09 18.41
CA ILE A 576 17.69 29.62 19.58
C ILE A 576 17.64 28.51 20.63
N THR A 577 18.11 28.76 21.85
CA THR A 577 18.25 27.76 22.92
C THR A 577 17.56 28.22 24.20
N VAL A 578 16.87 27.32 24.89
CA VAL A 578 16.44 27.50 26.28
C VAL A 578 17.70 27.44 27.15
N GLU A 579 18.26 28.61 27.49
CA GLU A 579 19.50 28.69 28.27
C GLU A 579 19.25 28.32 29.75
N LYS A 580 18.09 28.70 30.28
CA LYS A 580 17.70 28.42 31.66
C LYS A 580 16.19 28.34 31.81
N ASP A 581 15.74 27.30 32.49
CA ASP A 581 14.36 27.12 32.95
C ASP A 581 14.11 27.98 34.21
N LEU A 582 13.02 28.75 34.23
CA LEU A 582 12.62 29.60 35.35
C LEU A 582 11.21 29.23 35.89
N GLY A 583 10.61 28.12 35.46
CA GLY A 583 9.29 27.66 35.92
C GLY A 583 8.68 26.57 35.03
N SER A 584 7.64 25.89 35.53
CA SER A 584 7.02 24.66 34.97
C SER A 584 6.39 24.75 33.57
N SER A 585 6.65 25.80 32.81
CA SER A 585 6.23 25.97 31.41
C SER A 585 7.28 26.74 30.59
N ALA A 586 8.56 26.68 31.02
CA ALA A 586 9.67 27.37 30.37
C ALA A 586 9.82 26.97 28.90
N SER A 587 9.73 27.96 28.00
CA SER A 587 9.77 27.74 26.55
C SER A 587 10.32 28.94 25.76
N VAL A 588 10.78 28.65 24.55
CA VAL A 588 11.19 29.64 23.53
C VAL A 588 10.55 29.27 22.19
N ASN A 589 10.19 30.26 21.37
CA ASN A 589 9.47 30.04 20.12
C ASN A 589 9.92 30.96 18.98
N ILE A 590 9.56 30.58 17.74
CA ILE A 590 9.62 31.39 16.52
C ILE A 590 8.17 31.60 16.03
N GLU A 591 7.84 32.83 15.64
CA GLU A 591 6.48 33.23 15.25
C GLU A 591 6.37 33.61 13.75
N GLY A 592 7.44 34.16 13.18
CA GLY A 592 7.53 34.44 11.74
C GLY A 592 8.94 34.77 11.29
N VAL A 593 9.23 34.54 10.01
CA VAL A 593 10.55 34.75 9.39
C VAL A 593 10.38 35.38 8.01
N GLY A 594 11.25 36.34 7.67
CA GLY A 594 11.39 36.91 6.34
C GLY A 594 12.86 37.05 5.94
N LEU A 595 13.18 36.79 4.67
CA LEU A 595 14.51 36.92 4.11
C LEU A 595 14.50 37.92 2.94
N ASN A 596 15.28 38.99 3.07
CA ASN A 596 15.43 40.01 2.05
C ASN A 596 16.83 39.94 1.42
N ILE A 597 16.89 40.07 0.09
CA ILE A 597 18.14 40.28 -0.67
C ILE A 597 18.17 41.76 -1.07
N GLU A 598 19.23 42.48 -0.70
CA GLU A 598 19.39 43.86 -1.17
C GLU A 598 19.97 43.84 -2.59
N VAL A 599 19.11 44.05 -3.59
CA VAL A 599 19.54 44.21 -4.99
C VAL A 599 20.13 45.61 -5.16
N THR A 600 21.45 45.70 -4.99
CA THR A 600 22.22 46.95 -5.06
C THR A 600 22.62 47.36 -6.48
N GLU A 601 22.56 46.44 -7.45
CA GLU A 601 22.89 46.68 -8.86
C GLU A 601 22.00 45.88 -9.82
N ASN A 602 21.86 46.38 -11.06
CA ASN A 602 21.14 45.70 -12.13
C ASN A 602 22.02 44.58 -12.73
N ALA A 603 21.55 43.33 -12.68
CA ALA A 603 22.31 42.19 -13.14
C ALA A 603 21.44 41.10 -13.79
N LEU A 604 22.09 40.27 -14.61
CA LEU A 604 21.52 39.04 -15.15
C LEU A 604 22.28 37.84 -14.56
N GLY A 605 21.54 36.87 -13.99
CA GLY A 605 22.08 35.56 -13.62
C GLY A 605 22.43 34.73 -14.85
N THR A 606 22.96 33.52 -14.66
CA THR A 606 23.30 32.66 -15.79
C THR A 606 22.02 32.14 -16.47
N PRO A 607 21.82 32.37 -17.78
CA PRO A 607 20.69 31.80 -18.50
C PRO A 607 20.81 30.28 -18.59
N HIS A 608 19.76 29.57 -18.22
CA HIS A 608 19.55 28.16 -18.51
C HIS A 608 18.80 28.02 -19.83
N VAL A 609 19.19 27.05 -20.66
CA VAL A 609 18.57 26.81 -21.97
C VAL A 609 18.34 25.30 -22.15
N GLU A 610 17.12 24.92 -22.49
CA GLU A 610 16.69 23.53 -22.68
C GLU A 610 15.91 23.38 -24.00
N THR A 611 15.85 22.17 -24.55
CA THR A 611 15.02 21.87 -25.72
C THR A 611 14.45 20.46 -25.69
N ASP A 612 13.22 20.32 -26.15
CA ASP A 612 12.53 19.05 -26.39
C ASP A 612 12.67 18.55 -27.86
N GLY A 613 13.44 19.26 -28.68
CA GLY A 613 13.59 19.02 -30.13
C GLY A 613 12.60 19.77 -31.03
N LYS A 614 11.64 20.51 -30.47
CA LYS A 614 10.67 21.37 -31.19
C LYS A 614 10.59 22.79 -30.61
N ASN A 615 10.79 22.92 -29.31
CA ASN A 615 10.77 24.16 -28.54
C ASN A 615 12.12 24.39 -27.87
N LEU A 616 12.48 25.65 -27.69
CA LEU A 616 13.66 26.10 -26.95
C LEU A 616 13.19 26.91 -25.74
N THR A 617 13.35 26.36 -24.53
CA THR A 617 12.99 27.02 -23.28
C THR A 617 14.22 27.71 -22.69
N VAL A 618 14.07 28.99 -22.32
CA VAL A 618 15.11 29.82 -21.72
C VAL A 618 14.61 30.31 -20.37
N SER A 619 15.40 30.09 -19.32
CA SER A 619 15.11 30.55 -17.96
C SER A 619 16.28 31.37 -17.43
N LEU A 620 16.03 32.59 -16.98
CA LEU A 620 17.04 33.58 -16.64
C LEU A 620 16.71 34.30 -15.33
N PRO A 621 17.60 34.27 -14.31
CA PRO A 621 17.51 35.16 -13.17
C PRO A 621 17.81 36.61 -13.59
N VAL A 622 17.00 37.55 -13.13
CA VAL A 622 17.08 39.00 -13.39
C VAL A 622 17.07 39.71 -12.05
N TYR A 623 18.01 40.63 -11.85
CA TYR A 623 18.11 41.46 -10.65
C TYR A 623 17.94 42.92 -11.08
N SER A 624 16.90 43.58 -10.58
CA SER A 624 16.51 44.94 -10.98
C SER A 624 16.52 45.92 -9.81
N THR A 625 17.17 47.07 -9.96
CA THR A 625 16.96 48.25 -9.10
C THR A 625 15.73 49.06 -9.51
N GLU A 626 15.19 48.78 -10.71
CA GLU A 626 14.21 49.59 -11.43
C GLU A 626 12.80 48.97 -11.39
N GLU A 627 11.78 49.81 -11.23
CA GLU A 627 10.37 49.37 -11.10
C GLU A 627 9.70 49.02 -12.44
N GLU A 628 10.19 49.58 -13.56
CA GLU A 628 9.64 49.39 -14.91
C GLU A 628 10.70 48.94 -15.92
N ALA A 629 11.56 48.00 -15.52
CA ALA A 629 12.50 47.38 -16.44
C ALA A 629 11.83 46.35 -17.37
N ALA A 630 12.47 46.07 -18.49
CA ALA A 630 12.04 45.06 -19.44
C ALA A 630 13.22 44.19 -19.90
N LEU A 631 12.97 42.89 -19.93
CA LEU A 631 13.85 41.88 -20.52
C LEU A 631 13.38 41.62 -21.96
N TYR A 632 14.24 41.82 -22.94
CA TYR A 632 13.98 41.44 -24.33
C TYR A 632 14.85 40.24 -24.70
N LEU A 633 14.20 39.22 -25.25
CA LEU A 633 14.82 37.99 -25.71
C LEU A 633 14.68 37.93 -27.24
N ALA A 634 15.77 38.20 -27.95
CA ALA A 634 15.79 38.31 -29.40
C ALA A 634 16.53 37.11 -30.01
N VAL A 635 15.81 36.19 -30.63
CA VAL A 635 16.39 35.10 -31.43
C VAL A 635 16.69 35.64 -32.81
N LYS A 636 17.95 35.57 -33.24
CA LYS A 636 18.41 35.88 -34.60
C LYS A 636 18.93 34.63 -35.28
N ASP A 637 18.86 34.55 -36.60
CA ASP A 637 19.49 33.48 -37.38
C ASP A 637 21.00 33.71 -37.57
N THR A 638 21.67 32.83 -38.33
CA THR A 638 23.10 32.92 -38.62
C THR A 638 23.51 34.14 -39.44
N ASP A 639 22.60 34.73 -40.22
CA ASP A 639 22.84 35.96 -40.99
C ASP A 639 22.56 37.23 -40.16
N GLY A 640 22.10 37.05 -38.92
CA GLY A 640 21.79 38.12 -37.98
C GLY A 640 20.41 38.73 -38.15
N ALA A 641 19.54 38.15 -38.98
CA ALA A 641 18.16 38.60 -39.13
C ALA A 641 17.32 38.15 -37.92
N LEU A 642 16.36 38.98 -37.52
CA LEU A 642 15.52 38.74 -36.34
C LEU A 642 14.43 37.71 -36.66
N VAL A 643 14.46 36.59 -35.95
CA VAL A 643 13.55 35.45 -36.13
C VAL A 643 12.40 35.51 -35.12
N SER A 644 12.70 35.86 -33.87
CA SER A 644 11.70 36.10 -32.83
C SER A 644 12.20 37.15 -31.84
N LEU A 645 11.27 37.91 -31.26
CA LEU A 645 11.55 38.90 -30.22
C LEU A 645 10.43 38.86 -29.19
N GLU A 646 10.77 38.43 -27.97
CA GLU A 646 9.87 38.47 -26.83
C GLU A 646 10.23 39.64 -25.90
N LYS A 647 9.22 40.26 -25.28
CA LYS A 647 9.40 41.28 -24.23
C LYS A 647 8.69 40.84 -22.94
N GLN A 648 9.48 40.63 -21.89
CA GLN A 648 8.97 40.39 -20.54
C GLN A 648 9.16 41.61 -19.63
N SER A 649 8.21 41.86 -18.75
CA SER A 649 8.37 42.86 -17.69
C SER A 649 9.28 42.32 -16.58
N ALA A 650 10.07 43.21 -16.00
CA ALA A 650 10.96 42.90 -14.89
C ALA A 650 10.74 43.94 -13.78
N LYS A 651 10.29 43.46 -12.62
CA LYS A 651 10.04 44.30 -11.45
C LYS A 651 11.31 44.48 -10.64
N LYS A 652 11.37 45.54 -9.85
CA LYS A 652 12.42 45.79 -8.86
C LYS A 652 12.54 44.61 -7.88
N GLY A 653 13.77 44.18 -7.60
CA GLY A 653 14.11 42.95 -6.88
C GLY A 653 14.69 41.86 -7.78
N ALA A 654 14.83 40.66 -7.22
CA ALA A 654 15.33 39.45 -7.92
C ALA A 654 14.16 38.60 -8.46
N ALA A 655 14.15 38.23 -9.73
CA ALA A 655 13.11 37.39 -10.33
C ALA A 655 13.71 36.36 -11.29
N VAL A 656 13.03 35.24 -11.54
CA VAL A 656 13.38 34.31 -12.62
C VAL A 656 12.36 34.47 -13.73
N ASN A 657 12.84 34.88 -14.90
CA ASN A 657 12.06 35.10 -16.11
C ASN A 657 12.25 33.91 -17.05
N SER A 658 11.17 33.29 -17.53
CA SER A 658 11.23 32.12 -18.41
C SER A 658 10.36 32.30 -19.65
N HIS A 659 10.80 31.77 -20.79
CA HIS A 659 10.08 31.80 -22.06
C HIS A 659 10.45 30.61 -22.96
N SER A 660 9.52 30.16 -23.79
CA SER A 660 9.74 29.08 -24.76
C SER A 660 9.51 29.56 -26.19
N PHE A 661 10.51 29.37 -27.05
CA PHE A 661 10.45 29.68 -28.48
C PHE A 661 10.15 28.42 -29.28
N ALA A 662 9.07 28.43 -30.07
CA ALA A 662 8.85 27.41 -31.10
C ALA A 662 9.79 27.69 -32.29
N LEU A 663 10.66 26.75 -32.63
CA LEU A 663 11.68 26.89 -33.68
C LEU A 663 11.66 25.68 -34.61
N SER A 664 12.05 25.87 -35.88
CA SER A 664 12.15 24.76 -36.82
C SER A 664 13.28 23.80 -36.42
N SER A 665 13.05 22.50 -36.60
CA SER A 665 14.09 21.48 -36.41
C SER A 665 15.32 21.84 -37.25
N GLY A 666 16.50 21.78 -36.64
CA GLY A 666 17.76 22.15 -37.28
C GLY A 666 18.13 23.65 -37.25
N PHE A 667 17.29 24.54 -36.70
CA PHE A 667 17.53 25.98 -36.65
C PHE A 667 18.87 26.37 -35.99
N ALA A 668 19.68 27.17 -36.69
CA ALA A 668 20.92 27.76 -36.17
C ALA A 668 20.82 29.28 -36.07
N GLY A 669 21.39 29.87 -35.03
CA GLY A 669 21.23 31.29 -34.73
C GLY A 669 21.93 31.75 -33.45
N THR A 670 21.49 32.87 -32.89
CA THR A 670 21.97 33.44 -31.62
C THR A 670 20.79 34.03 -30.85
N LEU A 671 20.68 33.70 -29.56
CA LEU A 671 19.79 34.38 -28.62
C LEU A 671 20.52 35.59 -28.04
N HIS A 672 19.96 36.77 -28.23
CA HIS A 672 20.43 38.01 -27.61
C HIS A 672 19.47 38.41 -26.49
N ILE A 673 20.03 38.76 -25.34
CA ILE A 673 19.32 39.07 -24.11
C ILE A 673 19.66 40.52 -23.73
N TYR A 674 18.65 41.38 -23.75
CA TYR A 674 18.75 42.80 -23.44
C TYR A 674 17.92 43.11 -22.20
N PHE A 675 18.52 43.69 -21.17
CA PHE A 675 17.81 44.12 -19.96
C PHE A 675 17.83 45.65 -19.86
N TRP A 676 16.70 46.29 -20.18
CA TRP A 676 16.62 47.71 -20.54
C TRP A 676 15.45 48.42 -19.82
N LYS A 677 15.56 49.73 -19.64
CA LYS A 677 14.45 50.63 -19.25
C LYS A 677 14.44 51.85 -20.17
N GLU A 678 13.29 52.19 -20.73
CA GLU A 678 13.08 53.39 -21.57
C GLU A 678 14.12 53.58 -22.72
N GLY A 679 14.69 52.49 -23.25
CA GLY A 679 15.71 52.54 -24.30
C GLY A 679 17.16 52.58 -23.80
N VAL A 680 17.38 52.54 -22.49
CA VAL A 680 18.70 52.51 -21.85
C VAL A 680 19.01 51.08 -21.35
N PRO A 681 20.18 50.50 -21.69
CA PRO A 681 20.60 49.22 -21.13
C PRO A 681 20.94 49.35 -19.64
N LEU A 682 20.32 48.51 -18.81
CA LEU A 682 20.58 48.42 -17.37
C LEU A 682 21.78 47.53 -17.04
N CYS A 683 22.12 46.60 -17.94
CA CYS A 683 23.36 45.83 -17.91
C CYS A 683 23.83 45.51 -19.34
N PRO A 684 25.06 44.98 -19.54
CA PRO A 684 25.53 44.55 -20.85
C PRO A 684 24.63 43.47 -21.48
N GLU A 685 24.46 43.55 -22.81
CA GLU A 685 23.84 42.50 -23.62
C GLU A 685 24.54 41.16 -23.41
N ARG A 686 23.76 40.08 -23.33
CA ARG A 686 24.30 38.72 -23.38
C ARG A 686 23.84 38.02 -24.65
N SER A 687 24.78 37.38 -25.33
CA SER A 687 24.52 36.60 -26.53
C SER A 687 24.90 35.14 -26.29
N LEU A 688 24.01 34.23 -26.67
CA LEU A 688 24.21 32.78 -26.59
C LEU A 688 24.01 32.19 -27.99
N PRO A 689 24.99 31.47 -28.56
CA PRO A 689 24.77 30.75 -29.81
C PRO A 689 23.69 29.68 -29.60
N LEU A 690 22.76 29.60 -30.55
CA LEU A 690 21.73 28.56 -30.60
C LEU A 690 22.01 27.66 -31.80
N ASN A 691 22.01 26.34 -31.61
CA ASN A 691 22.01 25.45 -32.76
C ASN A 691 21.25 24.14 -32.51
N LEU A 692 20.09 24.04 -33.15
CA LEU A 692 19.19 22.88 -33.15
C LEU A 692 19.54 21.86 -34.25
N SER A 693 20.58 22.10 -35.08
CA SER A 693 21.25 21.07 -35.91
C SER A 693 22.68 20.76 -35.49
N SER A 694 23.29 21.55 -34.59
CA SER A 694 24.69 21.36 -34.16
C SER A 694 24.90 21.36 -32.63
N VAL A 695 24.06 20.63 -31.90
CA VAL A 695 24.69 19.62 -31.04
C VAL A 695 24.97 18.43 -31.96
N ASN A 696 26.18 18.38 -32.54
CA ASN A 696 26.66 17.13 -33.12
C ASN A 696 26.65 16.13 -31.97
N ASP A 697 25.72 15.18 -32.00
CA ASP A 697 25.65 14.12 -31.01
C ASP A 697 26.80 13.15 -31.32
N TYR A 698 28.01 13.56 -30.96
CA TYR A 698 29.18 12.68 -30.90
C TYR A 698 28.92 11.55 -29.91
N SER A 699 27.98 11.75 -28.98
CA SER A 699 27.38 10.70 -28.16
C SER A 699 27.06 9.48 -29.01
N ILE A 700 27.52 8.30 -28.62
CA ILE A 700 27.16 7.04 -29.27
C ILE A 700 26.82 5.97 -28.22
N GLY A 701 26.00 5.00 -28.62
CA GLY A 701 25.69 3.84 -27.79
C GLY A 701 26.64 2.66 -28.01
N LYS A 702 26.26 1.51 -27.44
CA LYS A 702 27.09 0.30 -27.44
C LYS A 702 27.20 -0.29 -28.84
N MET A 703 26.11 -0.33 -29.59
CA MET A 703 26.06 -0.99 -30.90
C MET A 703 26.92 -0.24 -31.93
N THR A 704 26.79 1.10 -31.94
CA THR A 704 27.62 1.97 -32.77
C THR A 704 29.09 1.90 -32.36
N ALA A 705 29.39 1.93 -31.06
CA ALA A 705 30.76 1.80 -30.56
C ALA A 705 31.40 0.46 -30.96
N GLN A 706 30.68 -0.67 -30.81
CA GLN A 706 31.20 -1.99 -31.16
C GLN A 706 31.40 -2.14 -32.68
N SER A 707 30.50 -1.65 -33.52
CA SER A 707 30.70 -1.61 -34.99
C SER A 707 31.94 -0.79 -35.37
N LEU A 708 32.12 0.39 -34.76
CA LEU A 708 33.31 1.24 -34.98
C LEU A 708 34.61 0.54 -34.54
N LEU A 709 34.64 -0.10 -33.36
CA LEU A 709 35.80 -0.84 -32.86
C LEU A 709 36.12 -2.06 -33.74
N ASN A 710 35.10 -2.81 -34.18
CA ASN A 710 35.25 -3.92 -35.13
C ASN A 710 35.78 -3.43 -36.50
N LYS A 711 35.43 -2.21 -36.92
CA LYS A 711 35.98 -1.50 -38.09
C LYS A 711 37.34 -0.83 -37.81
N GLY A 712 37.93 -1.04 -36.64
CA GLY A 712 39.29 -0.64 -36.29
C GLY A 712 39.43 0.72 -35.60
N ALA A 713 38.35 1.31 -35.07
CA ALA A 713 38.41 2.53 -34.24
C ALA A 713 39.30 2.34 -33.00
N VAL A 714 39.80 3.45 -32.45
CA VAL A 714 40.56 3.47 -31.20
C VAL A 714 39.62 3.71 -30.02
N LEU A 715 39.72 2.90 -28.98
CA LEU A 715 39.04 3.13 -27.71
C LEU A 715 39.93 3.96 -26.78
N LEU A 716 39.40 5.03 -26.20
CA LEU A 716 40.15 5.99 -25.39
C LEU A 716 39.50 6.18 -24.01
N ASP A 717 40.25 5.85 -22.96
CA ASP A 717 39.87 6.05 -21.57
C ASP A 717 40.49 7.34 -21.03
N VAL A 718 39.65 8.31 -20.67
CA VAL A 718 40.09 9.61 -20.13
C VAL A 718 39.86 9.76 -18.62
N ARG A 719 39.73 8.65 -17.90
CA ARG A 719 39.72 8.60 -16.43
C ARG A 719 41.13 8.81 -15.85
N SER A 720 41.24 8.85 -14.52
CA SER A 720 42.55 8.84 -13.86
C SER A 720 43.27 7.51 -14.05
N ALA A 721 44.60 7.52 -13.93
CA ALA A 721 45.41 6.30 -13.96
C ALA A 721 44.98 5.28 -12.88
N GLU A 722 44.51 5.75 -11.73
CA GLU A 722 43.99 4.89 -10.66
C GLU A 722 42.67 4.21 -11.05
N GLU A 723 41.76 4.93 -11.72
CA GLU A 723 40.52 4.34 -12.25
C GLU A 723 40.80 3.35 -13.39
N PHE A 724 41.80 3.63 -14.24
CA PHE A 724 42.19 2.72 -15.32
C PHE A 724 42.78 1.41 -14.79
N THR A 725 43.63 1.45 -13.77
CA THR A 725 44.24 0.25 -13.16
C THR A 725 43.25 -0.60 -12.37
N LYS A 726 42.15 -0.01 -11.86
CA LYS A 726 41.04 -0.75 -11.21
C LYS A 726 40.17 -1.54 -12.21
N GLY A 727 40.26 -1.26 -13.50
CA GLY A 727 39.54 -1.95 -14.56
C GLY A 727 39.10 -1.00 -15.67
N HIS A 728 39.29 -1.38 -16.92
CA HIS A 728 39.02 -0.59 -18.13
C HIS A 728 38.44 -1.49 -19.23
N LEU A 729 37.91 -0.89 -20.30
CA LEU A 729 37.43 -1.63 -21.47
C LEU A 729 38.63 -2.23 -22.23
N GLU A 730 38.50 -3.47 -22.70
CA GLU A 730 39.60 -4.17 -23.38
C GLU A 730 40.06 -3.41 -24.64
N GLY A 731 41.37 -3.27 -24.80
CA GLY A 731 41.96 -2.51 -25.91
C GLY A 731 41.93 -0.98 -25.78
N ALA A 732 41.44 -0.43 -24.65
CA ALA A 732 41.46 1.02 -24.41
C ALA A 732 42.87 1.57 -24.21
N ILE A 733 43.19 2.65 -24.91
CA ILE A 733 44.35 3.50 -24.64
C ILE A 733 44.00 4.41 -23.46
N HIS A 734 44.86 4.48 -22.45
CA HIS A 734 44.71 5.43 -21.35
C HIS A 734 45.33 6.79 -21.68
N LEU A 735 44.56 7.86 -21.50
CA LEU A 735 45.04 9.24 -21.54
C LEU A 735 44.17 10.10 -20.63
N ASP A 736 44.62 10.34 -19.40
CA ASP A 736 43.90 11.20 -18.43
C ASP A 736 43.48 12.53 -19.08
N TYR A 737 42.24 12.95 -18.85
CA TYR A 737 41.68 14.18 -19.43
C TYR A 737 42.61 15.40 -19.28
N SER A 738 43.30 15.54 -18.15
CA SER A 738 44.24 16.65 -17.90
C SER A 738 45.44 16.68 -18.86
N GLU A 739 45.74 15.55 -19.52
CA GLU A 739 46.85 15.40 -20.45
C GLU A 739 46.43 15.49 -21.92
N VAL A 740 45.13 15.33 -22.24
CA VAL A 740 44.59 15.31 -23.62
C VAL A 740 45.07 16.51 -24.44
N ALA A 741 44.95 17.72 -23.88
CA ALA A 741 45.36 18.98 -24.52
C ALA A 741 46.84 19.06 -24.91
N THR A 742 47.71 18.21 -24.33
CA THR A 742 49.17 18.28 -24.48
C THR A 742 49.80 17.03 -25.09
N LYS A 743 49.17 15.85 -24.95
CA LYS A 743 49.72 14.56 -25.39
C LYS A 743 48.89 13.83 -26.46
N ALA A 744 47.66 14.27 -26.75
CA ALA A 744 46.83 13.57 -27.74
C ALA A 744 47.53 13.43 -29.11
N LEU A 745 48.13 14.51 -29.63
CA LEU A 745 48.84 14.52 -30.93
C LEU A 745 50.11 13.64 -30.98
N THR A 746 50.58 13.08 -29.86
CA THR A 746 51.74 12.18 -29.81
C THR A 746 51.39 10.75 -29.38
N LEU A 747 50.23 10.52 -28.75
CA LEU A 747 49.81 9.22 -28.23
C LEU A 747 48.62 8.59 -28.98
N LEU A 748 47.83 9.41 -29.69
CA LEU A 748 46.68 8.96 -30.48
C LEU A 748 47.07 8.84 -31.97
N PRO A 749 46.32 8.07 -32.77
CA PRO A 749 46.60 7.89 -34.21
C PRO A 749 46.43 9.18 -35.03
N ASP A 750 46.61 9.06 -36.35
CA ASP A 750 46.20 10.06 -37.34
C ASP A 750 44.79 10.62 -37.04
N GLN A 751 44.65 11.94 -37.18
CA GLN A 751 43.45 12.72 -36.86
C GLN A 751 42.17 12.26 -37.58
N ASN A 752 42.31 11.51 -38.68
CA ASN A 752 41.20 10.96 -39.45
C ASN A 752 40.74 9.57 -38.97
N LYS A 753 41.49 8.91 -38.09
CA LYS A 753 41.11 7.58 -37.58
C LYS A 753 39.99 7.72 -36.53
N PRO A 754 38.90 6.95 -36.62
CA PRO A 754 37.82 6.98 -35.63
C PRO A 754 38.30 6.73 -34.19
N ILE A 755 37.85 7.55 -33.24
CA ILE A 755 38.15 7.42 -31.81
C ILE A 755 36.85 7.41 -31.01
N VAL A 756 36.66 6.38 -30.18
CA VAL A 756 35.57 6.26 -29.21
C VAL A 756 36.11 6.60 -27.82
N VAL A 757 35.54 7.61 -27.16
CA VAL A 757 36.06 8.19 -25.90
C VAL A 757 35.07 7.96 -24.76
N TYR A 758 35.55 7.43 -23.63
CA TYR A 758 34.72 7.21 -22.44
C TYR A 758 35.40 7.65 -21.14
N CYS A 759 34.61 7.84 -20.08
CA CYS A 759 35.10 8.02 -18.72
C CYS A 759 34.18 7.36 -17.68
N SER A 760 34.28 7.71 -16.40
CA SER A 760 33.45 7.11 -15.34
C SER A 760 32.01 7.66 -15.30
N ALA A 761 31.78 8.90 -15.74
CA ALA A 761 30.50 9.61 -15.53
C ALA A 761 30.19 10.63 -16.66
N ALA A 762 30.56 10.30 -17.90
CA ALA A 762 30.42 11.11 -19.13
C ALA A 762 31.05 12.53 -19.17
N LYS A 763 31.32 13.18 -18.04
CA LYS A 763 31.84 14.56 -17.98
C LYS A 763 33.20 14.73 -18.66
N ARG A 764 34.18 13.89 -18.27
CA ARG A 764 35.56 13.97 -18.82
C ARG A 764 35.64 13.57 -20.29
N SER A 765 34.80 12.63 -20.75
CA SER A 765 34.81 12.19 -22.16
C SER A 765 34.21 13.27 -23.07
N ALA A 766 33.13 13.93 -22.66
CA ALA A 766 32.58 15.08 -23.37
C ALA A 766 33.59 16.24 -23.49
N GLN A 767 34.35 16.52 -22.42
CA GLN A 767 35.41 17.52 -22.45
C GLN A 767 36.60 17.10 -23.33
N ALA A 768 37.01 15.83 -23.27
CA ALA A 768 38.07 15.28 -24.11
C ALA A 768 37.69 15.27 -25.60
N VAL A 769 36.44 14.97 -25.95
CA VAL A 769 35.93 15.01 -27.34
C VAL A 769 36.05 16.43 -27.90
N SER A 770 35.58 17.44 -27.16
CA SER A 770 35.75 18.85 -27.55
C SER A 770 37.22 19.24 -27.74
N GLU A 771 38.11 18.76 -26.88
CA GLU A 771 39.54 19.07 -26.96
C GLU A 771 40.23 18.33 -28.14
N LEU A 772 39.85 17.09 -28.44
CA LEU A 772 40.33 16.35 -29.61
C LEU A 772 39.87 17.03 -30.91
N ILE A 773 38.61 17.48 -30.98
CA ILE A 773 38.10 18.26 -32.12
C ILE A 773 38.90 19.58 -32.27
N ARG A 774 39.19 20.27 -31.16
CA ARG A 774 40.04 21.48 -31.14
C ARG A 774 41.47 21.20 -31.61
N LEU A 775 41.98 19.99 -31.38
CA LEU A 775 43.26 19.47 -31.86
C LEU A 775 43.17 18.88 -33.29
N GLY A 776 42.04 19.00 -33.98
CA GLY A 776 41.89 18.64 -35.40
C GLY A 776 41.44 17.20 -35.68
N TYR A 777 41.07 16.42 -34.68
CA TYR A 777 40.49 15.09 -34.89
C TYR A 777 39.06 15.21 -35.44
N THR A 778 38.78 14.53 -36.56
CA THR A 778 37.52 14.72 -37.32
C THR A 778 36.48 13.62 -37.09
N ALA A 779 36.87 12.46 -36.57
CA ALA A 779 36.02 11.30 -36.33
C ALA A 779 36.05 10.87 -34.85
N VAL A 780 35.62 11.74 -33.94
CA VAL A 780 35.63 11.50 -32.49
C VAL A 780 34.21 11.27 -31.99
N TYR A 781 34.00 10.21 -31.22
CA TYR A 781 32.71 9.79 -30.68
C TYR A 781 32.78 9.68 -29.16
N ASN A 782 31.79 10.20 -28.45
CA ASN A 782 31.66 10.18 -27.00
C ASN A 782 30.80 8.97 -26.59
N LEU A 783 31.39 7.89 -26.09
CA LEU A 783 30.64 6.79 -25.48
C LEU A 783 30.08 7.17 -24.09
N GLY A 784 30.58 8.25 -23.48
CA GLY A 784 30.08 8.78 -22.21
C GLY A 784 30.65 8.03 -21.01
N SER A 785 29.82 7.27 -20.32
CA SER A 785 30.27 6.45 -19.17
C SER A 785 30.79 5.08 -19.65
N MET A 786 31.69 4.45 -18.89
CA MET A 786 32.12 3.07 -19.11
C MET A 786 30.92 2.09 -19.05
N GLN A 787 29.93 2.41 -18.22
CA GLN A 787 28.68 1.66 -18.06
C GLN A 787 27.84 1.65 -19.33
N ASN A 788 27.92 2.70 -20.18
CA ASN A 788 27.21 2.72 -21.47
C ASN A 788 27.68 1.60 -22.43
N PHE A 789 28.92 1.10 -22.27
CA PHE A 789 29.43 -0.05 -23.03
C PHE A 789 28.89 -1.40 -22.52
N TYR A 790 28.52 -1.47 -21.24
CA TYR A 790 27.96 -2.65 -20.59
C TYR A 790 26.43 -2.66 -20.58
N ALA A 791 25.78 -1.56 -21.00
CA ALA A 791 24.33 -1.51 -21.18
C ALA A 791 23.93 -2.41 -22.36
N GLU A 792 23.32 -3.55 -22.06
CA GLU A 792 22.78 -4.44 -23.08
C GLU A 792 21.53 -3.83 -23.74
N PRO A 793 21.47 -3.75 -25.08
CA PRO A 793 20.24 -3.39 -25.78
C PRO A 793 19.14 -4.42 -25.47
N MET A 794 17.90 -3.95 -25.35
CA MET A 794 16.73 -4.81 -25.19
C MET A 794 15.71 -4.54 -26.28
N ILE A 795 15.02 -5.60 -26.69
CA ILE A 795 13.87 -5.53 -27.61
C ILE A 795 12.77 -6.40 -27.02
N THR A 796 11.54 -5.90 -27.04
CA THR A 796 10.37 -6.56 -26.49
C THR A 796 9.17 -6.24 -27.37
N PHE A 797 8.34 -7.23 -27.68
CA PHE A 797 6.98 -6.93 -28.11
C PHE A 797 6.26 -6.10 -27.04
N SER A 798 5.54 -5.06 -27.44
CA SER A 798 4.81 -4.17 -26.54
C SER A 798 3.89 -4.98 -25.62
N LYS A 799 3.83 -4.65 -24.33
CA LYS A 799 2.87 -5.27 -23.41
C LYS A 799 1.43 -4.97 -23.83
N ASP A 800 1.22 -3.78 -24.40
CA ASP A 800 -0.06 -3.28 -24.86
C ASP A 800 -0.40 -3.76 -26.28
N SER A 801 0.55 -4.43 -26.97
CA SER A 801 0.22 -5.26 -28.12
C SER A 801 -0.58 -6.48 -27.67
N CYS A 802 -1.90 -6.38 -27.77
CA CYS A 802 -2.80 -7.51 -27.59
C CYS A 802 -2.25 -8.74 -28.31
N THR A 803 -2.33 -9.90 -27.68
CA THR A 803 -1.85 -11.20 -28.17
C THR A 803 -2.63 -11.70 -29.38
N VAL A 804 -3.28 -10.80 -30.13
CA VAL A 804 -4.21 -11.04 -31.22
C VAL A 804 -3.81 -10.15 -32.41
N LEU A 805 -3.47 -10.78 -33.54
CA LEU A 805 -3.13 -10.11 -34.80
C LEU A 805 -4.23 -10.35 -35.84
N THR A 806 -4.58 -9.31 -36.58
CA THR A 806 -5.50 -9.36 -37.73
C THR A 806 -4.75 -9.25 -39.06
N GLN A 807 -5.44 -9.51 -40.18
CA GLN A 807 -4.81 -9.51 -41.51
C GLN A 807 -4.25 -8.13 -41.87
N GLY A 808 -2.95 -8.07 -42.20
CA GLY A 808 -2.24 -6.82 -42.53
C GLY A 808 -1.77 -6.01 -41.31
N GLU A 809 -2.10 -6.44 -40.09
CA GLU A 809 -1.62 -5.83 -38.86
C GLU A 809 -0.16 -6.24 -38.58
N LYS A 810 0.60 -5.34 -37.95
CA LYS A 810 1.99 -5.59 -37.54
C LYS A 810 2.07 -5.58 -36.01
N PRO A 811 2.86 -6.49 -35.40
CA PRO A 811 3.06 -6.44 -33.96
C PRO A 811 3.81 -5.17 -33.58
N GLU A 812 3.38 -4.52 -32.50
CA GLU A 812 4.10 -3.38 -31.94
C GLU A 812 5.32 -3.88 -31.15
N ILE A 813 6.48 -3.30 -31.45
CA ILE A 813 7.76 -3.68 -30.87
C ILE A 813 8.40 -2.44 -30.26
N THR A 814 8.69 -2.53 -28.97
CA THR A 814 9.47 -1.53 -28.22
C THR A 814 10.90 -2.02 -28.10
N TYR A 815 11.87 -1.14 -28.20
CA TYR A 815 13.25 -1.45 -27.87
C TYR A 815 13.87 -0.33 -27.04
N THR A 816 14.83 -0.70 -26.20
CA THR A 816 15.65 0.23 -25.44
C THR A 816 17.10 -0.02 -25.83
N CYS A 817 17.70 0.97 -26.48
CA CYS A 817 19.14 1.10 -26.62
C CYS A 817 19.58 2.39 -25.94
N ASN A 818 20.90 2.62 -25.84
CA ASN A 818 21.39 3.94 -25.50
C ASN A 818 20.84 4.95 -26.51
N ARG A 819 20.47 6.16 -26.03
CA ARG A 819 19.76 7.25 -26.75
C ARG A 819 20.39 7.70 -28.09
N PHE A 820 21.57 7.17 -28.40
CA PHE A 820 22.46 7.61 -29.46
C PHE A 820 22.83 6.49 -30.46
N ASP A 821 22.32 5.27 -30.29
CA ASP A 821 22.37 4.25 -31.34
C ASP A 821 21.20 4.48 -32.35
N GLN A 822 21.36 3.99 -33.59
CA GLN A 822 20.32 4.02 -34.63
C GLN A 822 20.06 2.59 -35.17
N PRO A 823 19.43 1.70 -34.39
CA PRO A 823 19.23 0.30 -34.76
C PRO A 823 18.05 0.10 -35.72
N GLU A 824 18.06 -1.05 -36.39
CA GLU A 824 17.00 -1.57 -37.24
C GLU A 824 16.25 -2.70 -36.52
N VAL A 825 14.95 -2.87 -36.82
CA VAL A 825 14.11 -3.94 -36.26
C VAL A 825 13.71 -4.92 -37.35
N TYR A 826 14.04 -6.19 -37.13
CA TYR A 826 13.70 -7.31 -38.01
C TYR A 826 12.75 -8.28 -37.30
N ILE A 827 11.99 -9.05 -38.06
CA ILE A 827 11.03 -10.02 -37.55
C ILE A 827 10.97 -11.30 -38.40
N SER A 828 10.84 -12.46 -37.75
CA SER A 828 10.64 -13.77 -38.39
C SER A 828 9.46 -14.54 -37.76
N LEU A 829 8.93 -15.50 -38.52
CA LEU A 829 7.87 -16.42 -38.08
C LEU A 829 8.48 -17.80 -37.74
N GLY A 830 7.97 -18.41 -36.67
CA GLY A 830 8.32 -19.75 -36.21
C GLY A 830 9.36 -19.75 -35.10
N LYS A 831 9.17 -20.62 -34.11
CA LYS A 831 10.04 -20.77 -32.92
C LYS A 831 11.49 -21.15 -33.25
N ASP A 832 11.71 -21.85 -34.35
CA ASP A 832 13.04 -22.30 -34.77
C ASP A 832 13.73 -21.34 -35.76
N SER A 833 13.12 -20.18 -36.07
CA SER A 833 13.72 -19.19 -36.97
C SER A 833 14.96 -18.51 -36.37
N GLU A 834 15.92 -18.17 -37.22
CA GLU A 834 17.12 -17.38 -36.88
C GLU A 834 17.05 -15.98 -37.50
N PHE A 835 17.93 -15.05 -37.07
CA PHE A 835 18.02 -13.69 -37.62
C PHE A 835 18.21 -13.64 -39.14
N ARG A 836 18.88 -14.64 -39.75
CA ARG A 836 19.03 -14.74 -41.21
C ARG A 836 17.71 -14.99 -41.97
N ASP A 837 16.70 -15.46 -41.27
CA ASP A 837 15.36 -15.77 -41.80
C ASP A 837 14.38 -14.61 -41.52
N ALA A 838 14.87 -13.50 -40.96
CA ALA A 838 14.08 -12.35 -40.58
C ALA A 838 14.06 -11.25 -41.64
N HIS A 839 12.92 -10.58 -41.77
CA HIS A 839 12.71 -9.46 -42.68
C HIS A 839 12.59 -8.15 -41.90
N PRO A 840 12.89 -6.97 -42.51
CA PRO A 840 12.62 -5.68 -41.89
C PRO A 840 11.16 -5.59 -41.44
N LEU A 841 10.90 -5.04 -40.24
CA LEU A 841 9.52 -4.88 -39.74
C LEU A 841 8.64 -4.04 -40.69
N SER A 842 9.25 -3.11 -41.43
CA SER A 842 8.63 -2.34 -42.51
C SER A 842 8.08 -3.19 -43.64
N GLU A 843 8.61 -4.39 -43.88
CA GLU A 843 8.26 -5.30 -44.98
C GLU A 843 7.40 -6.50 -44.54
N PHE A 844 7.41 -6.84 -43.25
CA PHE A 844 6.60 -7.94 -42.71
C PHE A 844 5.10 -7.79 -43.00
N THR A 845 4.50 -8.81 -43.59
CA THR A 845 3.06 -8.92 -43.89
C THR A 845 2.64 -10.37 -43.67
N LEU A 846 1.52 -10.57 -42.99
CA LEU A 846 1.00 -11.90 -42.65
C LEU A 846 -0.26 -12.22 -43.45
N GLU A 847 -0.16 -13.20 -44.34
CA GLU A 847 -1.28 -13.73 -45.13
C GLU A 847 -1.62 -15.16 -44.68
N ALA A 848 -2.77 -15.33 -44.02
CA ALA A 848 -3.29 -16.65 -43.65
C ALA A 848 -4.82 -16.67 -43.61
N GLN A 849 -5.41 -17.83 -43.92
CA GLN A 849 -6.87 -18.04 -44.00
C GLN A 849 -7.46 -18.73 -42.76
N ASP A 850 -6.69 -19.51 -41.99
CA ASP A 850 -7.14 -20.14 -40.74
C ASP A 850 -6.67 -19.37 -39.49
N CYS A 851 -7.20 -19.75 -38.32
CA CYS A 851 -6.76 -19.26 -37.01
C CYS A 851 -5.54 -20.06 -36.53
N TYR A 852 -4.50 -19.37 -36.05
CA TYR A 852 -3.21 -19.96 -35.68
C TYR A 852 -2.64 -19.36 -34.40
N TYR A 853 -1.99 -20.18 -33.57
CA TYR A 853 -0.90 -19.73 -32.71
C TYR A 853 0.35 -19.55 -33.55
N LEU A 854 0.93 -18.36 -33.53
CA LEU A 854 2.13 -17.96 -34.25
C LEU A 854 3.22 -17.57 -33.26
N THR A 855 4.38 -18.21 -33.32
CA THR A 855 5.56 -17.71 -32.61
C THR A 855 6.26 -16.68 -33.50
N LEU A 856 6.34 -15.42 -33.05
CA LEU A 856 7.11 -14.38 -33.73
C LEU A 856 8.39 -14.07 -32.95
N LYS A 857 9.50 -13.92 -33.66
CA LYS A 857 10.76 -13.43 -33.11
C LYS A 857 11.08 -12.05 -33.68
N ALA A 858 11.36 -11.10 -32.80
CA ALA A 858 11.87 -9.78 -33.17
C ALA A 858 13.35 -9.68 -32.83
N TYR A 859 14.12 -9.01 -33.70
CA TYR A 859 15.56 -8.81 -33.55
C TYR A 859 15.90 -7.33 -33.67
N LEU A 860 16.73 -6.85 -32.74
CA LEU A 860 17.35 -5.53 -32.81
C LEU A 860 18.73 -5.70 -33.44
N ALA A 861 18.92 -5.10 -34.60
CA ALA A 861 20.15 -5.21 -35.37
C ALA A 861 20.80 -3.85 -35.63
N TYR A 862 22.11 -3.86 -35.83
CA TYR A 862 22.85 -2.70 -36.32
C TYR A 862 23.99 -3.21 -37.21
N ASP A 863 24.15 -2.63 -38.40
CA ASP A 863 25.26 -2.96 -39.31
C ASP A 863 25.33 -4.46 -39.67
N GLY A 864 24.16 -5.10 -39.81
CA GLY A 864 24.02 -6.53 -40.12
C GLY A 864 24.28 -7.50 -38.95
N VAL A 865 24.48 -7.00 -37.73
CA VAL A 865 24.69 -7.81 -36.52
C VAL A 865 23.47 -7.69 -35.61
N CYS A 866 22.93 -8.83 -35.15
CA CYS A 866 21.88 -8.87 -34.12
C CYS A 866 22.50 -8.67 -32.74
N TYR A 867 21.97 -7.70 -31.97
CA TYR A 867 22.42 -7.38 -30.61
C TYR A 867 21.42 -7.78 -29.52
N ALA A 868 20.13 -7.85 -29.86
CA ALA A 868 19.09 -8.34 -28.95
C ALA A 868 17.99 -9.06 -29.75
N GLN A 869 17.32 -10.01 -29.10
CA GLN A 869 16.16 -10.70 -29.68
C GLN A 869 15.11 -10.94 -28.59
N CYS A 870 13.85 -11.03 -28.99
CA CYS A 870 12.77 -11.55 -28.16
C CYS A 870 11.80 -12.40 -28.96
N GLU A 871 11.09 -13.28 -28.26
CA GLU A 871 10.06 -14.15 -28.79
C GLU A 871 8.74 -13.83 -28.08
N LYS A 872 7.63 -13.79 -28.83
CA LYS A 872 6.27 -13.76 -28.26
C LYS A 872 5.36 -14.61 -29.14
N GLN A 873 4.51 -15.41 -28.49
CA GLN A 873 3.43 -16.11 -29.17
C GLN A 873 2.25 -15.14 -29.35
N PHE A 874 1.67 -15.14 -30.54
CA PHE A 874 0.47 -14.38 -30.90
C PHE A 874 -0.59 -15.37 -31.40
N ILE A 875 -1.85 -15.01 -31.22
CA ILE A 875 -2.98 -15.63 -31.90
C ILE A 875 -3.26 -14.79 -33.15
N TYR A 876 -3.30 -15.42 -34.32
CA TYR A 876 -3.77 -14.79 -35.54
C TYR A 876 -5.12 -15.35 -35.93
N TRP A 877 -6.03 -14.49 -36.38
CA TRP A 877 -7.33 -14.89 -36.89
C TRP A 877 -7.79 -14.01 -38.06
N SER A 878 -8.81 -14.48 -38.78
CA SER A 878 -9.58 -13.67 -39.73
C SER A 878 -11.07 -13.92 -39.53
N GLU A 879 -11.94 -13.01 -39.99
CA GLU A 879 -13.41 -13.19 -39.88
C GLU A 879 -13.92 -14.51 -40.49
N GLN A 880 -13.17 -15.13 -41.41
CA GLN A 880 -13.51 -16.42 -42.02
C GLN A 880 -13.34 -17.63 -41.07
N THR A 881 -12.75 -17.42 -39.89
CA THR A 881 -12.33 -18.47 -38.95
C THR A 881 -13.15 -18.53 -37.66
N VAL A 882 -13.97 -17.52 -37.42
CA VAL A 882 -14.85 -17.43 -36.25
C VAL A 882 -16.14 -18.19 -36.55
N LEU A 883 -16.55 -19.12 -35.69
CA LEU A 883 -17.85 -19.80 -35.81
C LEU A 883 -19.01 -18.86 -35.49
N ALA A 884 -18.87 -18.11 -34.40
CA ALA A 884 -19.79 -17.05 -33.99
C ALA A 884 -19.08 -16.08 -33.03
N PHE A 885 -19.49 -14.82 -33.02
CA PHE A 885 -19.15 -13.88 -31.95
C PHE A 885 -20.20 -13.94 -30.84
N ALA A 886 -19.79 -13.80 -29.58
CA ALA A 886 -20.69 -13.70 -28.43
C ALA A 886 -21.74 -12.59 -28.61
N ALA A 887 -21.35 -11.48 -29.26
CA ALA A 887 -22.24 -10.38 -29.60
C ALA A 887 -23.33 -10.73 -30.62
N ASP A 888 -23.12 -11.72 -31.49
CA ASP A 888 -24.07 -12.13 -32.52
C ASP A 888 -25.02 -13.25 -32.05
N LEU A 889 -24.73 -13.89 -30.90
CA LEU A 889 -25.56 -14.94 -30.30
C LEU A 889 -26.76 -14.40 -29.50
N SER A 890 -27.74 -15.26 -29.24
CA SER A 890 -28.76 -15.03 -28.20
C SER A 890 -28.15 -15.25 -26.82
N TRP A 891 -28.50 -14.40 -25.85
CA TRP A 891 -28.03 -14.53 -24.46
C TRP A 891 -29.13 -15.12 -23.59
N THR A 892 -28.78 -16.09 -22.74
CA THR A 892 -29.67 -16.71 -21.75
C THR A 892 -29.81 -15.85 -20.50
N LYS A 893 -28.75 -15.11 -20.15
CA LYS A 893 -28.71 -14.09 -19.09
C LYS A 893 -27.90 -12.88 -19.56
N SER A 894 -28.32 -11.68 -19.17
CA SER A 894 -27.53 -10.45 -19.37
C SER A 894 -27.91 -9.40 -18.31
N THR A 895 -26.99 -9.09 -17.39
CA THR A 895 -27.16 -8.09 -16.32
C THR A 895 -25.88 -7.28 -16.15
N CYS A 896 -26.00 -5.98 -15.88
CA CYS A 896 -24.87 -5.08 -15.58
C CYS A 896 -25.23 -4.14 -14.43
N GLY A 897 -24.23 -3.57 -13.76
CA GLY A 897 -24.43 -2.70 -12.59
C GLY A 897 -25.16 -1.40 -12.92
N TRP A 898 -24.94 -0.86 -14.13
CA TRP A 898 -25.61 0.32 -14.65
C TRP A 898 -25.65 0.30 -16.19
N GLY A 899 -26.53 1.11 -16.79
CA GLY A 899 -26.67 1.23 -18.25
C GLY A 899 -27.40 0.08 -18.93
N GLU A 900 -27.15 -0.11 -20.23
CA GLU A 900 -27.68 -1.19 -21.06
C GLU A 900 -26.51 -1.83 -21.82
N ILE A 901 -26.29 -3.14 -21.65
CA ILE A 901 -25.24 -3.90 -22.33
C ILE A 901 -25.43 -3.81 -23.85
N ARG A 902 -24.39 -3.44 -24.59
CA ARG A 902 -24.47 -3.23 -26.04
C ARG A 902 -23.64 -4.21 -26.84
N LYS A 903 -24.22 -4.65 -27.96
CA LYS A 903 -23.58 -5.52 -28.95
C LYS A 903 -22.79 -4.66 -29.93
N ASN A 904 -21.49 -4.96 -30.09
CA ASN A 904 -20.55 -4.33 -31.01
C ASN A 904 -20.35 -2.81 -30.77
N ARG A 905 -20.64 -2.32 -29.56
CA ARG A 905 -20.50 -0.92 -29.08
C ARG A 905 -20.26 -0.93 -27.58
N SER A 906 -19.64 0.13 -27.07
CA SER A 906 -19.52 0.41 -25.64
C SER A 906 -20.89 0.54 -24.96
N ILE A 907 -20.92 0.57 -23.62
CA ILE A 907 -22.14 0.78 -22.83
C ILE A 907 -22.81 2.16 -23.16
N GLU A 908 -22.03 3.20 -23.48
CA GLU A 908 -22.60 4.48 -23.95
C GLU A 908 -22.99 4.48 -25.43
N GLY A 909 -22.40 3.59 -26.25
CA GLY A 909 -22.70 3.44 -27.68
C GLY A 909 -21.59 3.88 -28.64
N ASN A 910 -20.42 4.20 -28.11
CA ASN A 910 -19.22 4.50 -28.87
C ASN A 910 -18.62 3.19 -29.46
N PRO A 911 -17.64 3.28 -30.37
CA PRO A 911 -16.85 2.10 -30.77
C PRO A 911 -16.13 1.52 -29.56
N LEU A 912 -16.07 0.19 -29.45
CA LEU A 912 -15.32 -0.53 -28.42
C LEU A 912 -13.84 -0.14 -28.51
N ARG A 913 -13.19 0.28 -27.42
CA ARG A 913 -11.79 0.74 -27.42
C ARG A 913 -11.00 0.23 -26.21
N LEU A 914 -9.93 -0.52 -26.49
CA LEU A 914 -8.98 -1.04 -25.50
C LEU A 914 -7.54 -0.82 -25.98
N SER A 915 -6.67 -0.32 -25.10
CA SER A 915 -5.22 -0.12 -25.33
C SER A 915 -4.91 0.53 -26.71
N GLY A 916 -5.56 1.66 -26.99
CA GLY A 916 -5.43 2.47 -28.20
C GLY A 916 -6.17 1.91 -29.43
N LYS A 917 -6.57 0.64 -29.44
CA LYS A 917 -7.21 -0.04 -30.58
C LYS A 917 -8.74 0.09 -30.53
N THR A 918 -9.35 0.10 -31.71
CA THR A 918 -10.81 0.11 -31.87
C THR A 918 -11.30 -1.22 -32.43
N PHE A 919 -12.30 -1.82 -31.80
CA PHE A 919 -12.84 -3.13 -32.19
C PHE A 919 -14.26 -3.01 -32.78
N THR A 920 -14.50 -3.73 -33.87
CA THR A 920 -15.80 -3.75 -34.58
C THR A 920 -16.75 -4.83 -34.09
N LYS A 921 -16.23 -5.79 -33.31
CA LYS A 921 -16.94 -6.94 -32.75
C LYS A 921 -16.63 -7.09 -31.28
N GLY A 922 -17.64 -7.35 -30.46
CA GLY A 922 -17.51 -7.50 -29.01
C GLY A 922 -18.74 -7.02 -28.25
N ILE A 923 -18.63 -6.92 -26.93
CA ILE A 923 -19.74 -6.52 -26.05
C ILE A 923 -19.27 -5.43 -25.09
N GLY A 924 -19.94 -4.27 -25.10
CA GLY A 924 -19.73 -3.21 -24.12
C GLY A 924 -20.67 -3.37 -22.94
N THR A 925 -20.13 -3.30 -21.73
CA THR A 925 -20.81 -3.58 -20.46
C THR A 925 -20.31 -2.64 -19.35
N HIS A 926 -20.81 -2.82 -18.14
CA HIS A 926 -20.51 -2.00 -16.96
C HIS A 926 -20.40 -2.93 -15.75
N ALA A 927 -19.33 -2.83 -14.97
CA ALA A 927 -19.16 -3.71 -13.81
C ALA A 927 -20.18 -3.39 -12.69
N THR A 928 -20.60 -4.35 -11.88
CA THR A 928 -20.45 -5.79 -12.10
C THR A 928 -21.43 -6.27 -13.18
N SER A 929 -21.01 -7.16 -14.09
CA SER A 929 -21.89 -7.70 -15.14
C SER A 929 -21.73 -9.19 -15.40
N GLU A 930 -22.84 -9.84 -15.76
CA GLU A 930 -22.94 -11.26 -16.12
C GLU A 930 -23.63 -11.40 -17.48
N ILE A 931 -23.04 -12.18 -18.40
CA ILE A 931 -23.59 -12.46 -19.73
C ILE A 931 -23.44 -13.95 -20.03
N ALA A 932 -24.53 -14.70 -19.97
CA ALA A 932 -24.56 -16.13 -20.25
C ALA A 932 -25.14 -16.43 -21.65
N MET A 933 -24.62 -17.46 -22.31
CA MET A 933 -25.08 -17.90 -23.64
C MET A 933 -24.73 -19.37 -23.91
N ASP A 934 -25.54 -19.99 -24.78
CA ASP A 934 -25.27 -21.34 -25.28
C ASP A 934 -23.98 -21.35 -26.12
N ILE A 935 -23.16 -22.39 -25.92
CA ILE A 935 -21.92 -22.61 -26.68
C ILE A 935 -22.26 -23.11 -28.10
N PRO A 936 -21.76 -22.48 -29.18
CA PRO A 936 -22.00 -22.91 -30.55
C PRO A 936 -21.52 -24.34 -30.83
N ALA A 937 -22.36 -25.13 -31.49
CA ALA A 937 -22.08 -26.54 -31.77
C ALA A 937 -20.78 -26.75 -32.56
N GLY A 938 -19.82 -27.46 -31.94
CA GLY A 938 -18.53 -27.77 -32.53
C GLY A 938 -17.48 -26.66 -32.41
N ALA A 939 -17.67 -25.70 -31.50
CA ALA A 939 -16.60 -24.86 -30.99
C ALA A 939 -15.69 -25.66 -30.04
N ASP A 940 -14.38 -25.46 -30.15
CA ASP A 940 -13.35 -26.07 -29.28
C ASP A 940 -12.56 -25.02 -28.48
N LYS A 941 -12.68 -23.73 -28.86
CA LYS A 941 -12.00 -22.59 -28.26
C LYS A 941 -12.93 -21.40 -28.10
N PHE A 942 -12.80 -20.66 -27.00
CA PHE A 942 -13.33 -19.31 -26.81
C PHE A 942 -12.17 -18.33 -26.60
N LEU A 943 -12.16 -17.24 -27.39
CA LEU A 943 -11.16 -16.18 -27.27
C LEU A 943 -11.85 -14.83 -27.03
N ALA A 944 -11.25 -13.95 -26.22
CA ALA A 944 -11.68 -12.56 -26.05
C ALA A 944 -10.51 -11.65 -25.66
N VAL A 945 -10.58 -10.36 -26.00
CA VAL A 945 -9.73 -9.31 -25.44
C VAL A 945 -10.59 -8.46 -24.51
N VAL A 946 -10.16 -8.25 -23.27
CA VAL A 946 -10.98 -7.60 -22.23
C VAL A 946 -10.25 -6.47 -21.54
N GLY A 947 -10.97 -5.44 -21.10
CA GLY A 947 -10.40 -4.34 -20.30
C GLY A 947 -11.39 -3.22 -20.05
N CYS A 948 -10.94 -2.14 -19.42
CA CYS A 948 -11.73 -0.92 -19.23
C CYS A 948 -11.82 -0.16 -20.57
N ASP A 949 -13.02 0.26 -20.97
CA ASP A 949 -13.22 1.07 -22.19
C ASP A 949 -12.48 2.42 -22.06
N GLU A 950 -11.89 2.92 -23.15
CA GLU A 950 -11.22 4.22 -23.17
C GLU A 950 -12.17 5.44 -23.20
N GLU A 951 -13.48 5.26 -23.29
CA GLU A 951 -14.46 6.35 -23.22
C GLU A 951 -14.54 7.00 -21.83
N ILE A 952 -14.09 6.29 -20.79
CA ILE A 952 -14.09 6.74 -19.39
C ILE A 952 -12.72 7.25 -18.93
N SER A 953 -12.71 8.39 -18.23
CA SER A 953 -11.51 8.94 -17.59
C SER A 953 -11.52 8.67 -16.08
N GLY A 954 -10.97 7.53 -15.66
CA GLY A 954 -10.93 7.14 -14.25
C GLY A 954 -9.68 6.34 -13.88
N SER A 955 -9.66 5.83 -12.64
CA SER A 955 -8.62 4.95 -12.11
C SER A 955 -9.14 3.55 -11.75
N ASN A 956 -10.43 3.27 -11.99
CA ASN A 956 -11.05 2.05 -11.49
C ASN A 956 -10.48 0.83 -12.23
N THR A 957 -10.19 -0.22 -11.48
CA THR A 957 -9.72 -1.48 -12.00
C THR A 957 -10.88 -2.46 -12.16
N MET A 958 -10.70 -3.45 -13.02
CA MET A 958 -11.73 -4.45 -13.33
C MET A 958 -11.10 -5.84 -13.40
N MET A 959 -11.84 -6.86 -12.98
CA MET A 959 -11.46 -8.25 -13.18
C MET A 959 -12.49 -8.95 -14.06
N PHE A 960 -12.04 -9.86 -14.90
CA PHE A 960 -12.89 -10.58 -15.85
C PHE A 960 -12.75 -12.08 -15.60
N PHE A 961 -13.83 -12.82 -15.82
CA PHE A 961 -13.92 -14.26 -15.61
C PHE A 961 -14.69 -14.91 -16.75
N VAL A 962 -14.23 -16.08 -17.18
CA VAL A 962 -14.95 -16.98 -18.06
C VAL A 962 -15.33 -18.21 -17.24
N ARG A 963 -16.63 -18.49 -17.14
CA ARG A 963 -17.16 -19.72 -16.53
C ARG A 963 -17.79 -20.59 -17.62
N ILE A 964 -17.58 -21.91 -17.56
CA ILE A 964 -18.24 -22.90 -18.43
C ILE A 964 -19.03 -23.87 -17.55
N ASP A 965 -20.29 -24.11 -17.89
CA ASP A 965 -21.25 -24.95 -17.14
C ASP A 965 -21.20 -24.68 -15.61
N GLY A 966 -21.17 -23.40 -15.23
CA GLY A 966 -21.13 -22.91 -13.85
C GLY A 966 -19.75 -22.86 -13.17
N LYS A 967 -18.68 -23.38 -13.78
CA LYS A 967 -17.33 -23.40 -13.19
C LYS A 967 -16.43 -22.32 -13.80
N THR A 968 -15.71 -21.55 -12.98
CA THR A 968 -14.62 -20.70 -13.47
C THR A 968 -13.56 -21.56 -14.15
N VAL A 969 -13.26 -21.25 -15.42
CA VAL A 969 -12.22 -21.94 -16.21
C VAL A 969 -11.05 -21.02 -16.58
N ALA A 970 -11.26 -19.71 -16.56
CA ALA A 970 -10.21 -18.70 -16.67
C ALA A 970 -10.65 -17.38 -16.04
N HIS A 971 -9.69 -16.57 -15.59
CA HIS A 971 -9.92 -15.19 -15.15
C HIS A 971 -8.71 -14.30 -15.50
N SER A 972 -8.90 -12.98 -15.44
CA SER A 972 -7.82 -12.00 -15.52
C SER A 972 -7.24 -11.69 -14.15
N SER A 973 -6.09 -11.01 -14.10
CA SER A 973 -5.72 -10.18 -12.94
C SER A 973 -6.57 -8.90 -12.91
N LEU A 974 -6.37 -8.04 -11.90
CA LEU A 974 -6.90 -6.66 -11.96
C LEU A 974 -6.32 -5.92 -13.17
N ILE A 975 -7.20 -5.41 -14.03
CA ILE A 975 -6.87 -4.62 -15.22
C ILE A 975 -7.10 -3.15 -14.89
N LYS A 976 -6.10 -2.29 -15.12
CA LYS A 976 -6.20 -0.83 -14.96
C LYS A 976 -6.64 -0.18 -16.28
N PRO A 977 -7.19 1.05 -16.27
CA PRO A 977 -7.50 1.78 -17.49
C PRO A 977 -6.28 1.91 -18.41
N GLY A 978 -6.47 1.64 -19.70
CA GLY A 978 -5.40 1.54 -20.71
C GLY A 978 -4.75 0.16 -20.82
N GLN A 979 -4.96 -0.76 -19.86
CA GLN A 979 -4.53 -2.15 -19.94
C GLN A 979 -5.65 -3.05 -20.49
N HIS A 980 -5.27 -4.25 -20.92
CA HIS A 980 -6.20 -5.30 -21.32
C HIS A 980 -5.66 -6.69 -20.91
N PHE A 981 -6.49 -7.70 -21.02
CA PHE A 981 -6.16 -9.12 -20.87
C PHE A 981 -6.70 -9.90 -22.07
N VAL A 982 -6.15 -11.09 -22.33
CA VAL A 982 -6.59 -11.96 -23.43
C VAL A 982 -7.01 -13.30 -22.86
N PHE A 983 -8.29 -13.64 -23.04
CA PHE A 983 -8.79 -14.99 -22.81
C PHE A 983 -8.44 -15.91 -23.97
N ASP A 984 -7.90 -17.06 -23.62
CA ASP A 984 -7.75 -18.22 -24.48
C ASP A 984 -8.20 -19.45 -23.70
N VAL A 985 -9.41 -19.92 -23.99
CA VAL A 985 -10.12 -20.91 -23.17
C VAL A 985 -10.47 -22.13 -24.02
N ASP A 986 -9.97 -23.30 -23.62
CA ASP A 986 -10.41 -24.58 -24.16
C ASP A 986 -11.86 -24.86 -23.75
N ILE A 987 -12.68 -25.24 -24.72
CA ILE A 987 -14.08 -25.63 -24.49
C ILE A 987 -14.14 -27.16 -24.34
N PRO A 988 -14.54 -27.70 -23.18
CA PRO A 988 -14.68 -29.14 -22.98
C PRO A 988 -15.71 -29.77 -23.93
N GLU A 989 -15.45 -31.00 -24.40
CA GLU A 989 -16.40 -31.72 -25.24
C GLU A 989 -17.73 -31.94 -24.50
N GLY A 990 -18.82 -31.44 -25.08
CA GLY A 990 -20.17 -31.55 -24.53
C GLY A 990 -20.59 -30.42 -23.58
N ALA A 991 -19.73 -29.41 -23.35
CA ALA A 991 -20.11 -28.21 -22.62
C ALA A 991 -21.28 -27.46 -23.28
N GLN A 992 -22.14 -26.81 -22.50
CA GLN A 992 -23.40 -26.25 -22.98
C GLN A 992 -23.50 -24.74 -22.82
N GLU A 993 -23.11 -24.19 -21.67
CA GLU A 993 -23.22 -22.76 -21.37
C GLU A 993 -21.85 -22.14 -21.06
N ILE A 994 -21.64 -20.92 -21.55
CA ILE A 994 -20.54 -20.05 -21.13
C ILE A 994 -21.10 -18.77 -20.51
N LEU A 995 -20.53 -18.35 -19.39
CA LEU A 995 -20.84 -17.12 -18.68
C LEU A 995 -19.60 -16.22 -18.69
N LEU A 996 -19.75 -15.04 -19.26
CA LEU A 996 -18.78 -13.95 -19.22
C LEU A 996 -19.13 -13.06 -18.03
N TYR A 997 -18.22 -12.90 -17.08
CA TYR A 997 -18.43 -12.15 -15.85
C TYR A 997 -17.37 -11.07 -15.67
N THR A 998 -17.77 -9.85 -15.34
CA THR A 998 -16.88 -8.72 -15.08
C THR A 998 -17.19 -8.12 -13.72
N PHE A 999 -16.15 -7.85 -12.93
CA PHE A 999 -16.20 -7.39 -11.55
C PHE A 999 -15.43 -6.07 -11.37
N GLU A 1000 -15.88 -5.19 -10.47
CA GLU A 1000 -15.21 -3.93 -10.13
C GLU A 1000 -14.13 -4.17 -9.07
N GLY A 1001 -12.85 -3.95 -9.43
CA GLY A 1001 -11.70 -4.27 -8.59
C GLY A 1001 -11.28 -3.18 -7.59
N THR A 1002 -11.75 -1.94 -7.77
CA THR A 1002 -11.52 -0.83 -6.85
C THR A 1002 -12.81 -0.04 -6.72
N TYR A 1003 -13.42 -0.05 -5.54
CA TYR A 1003 -14.72 0.56 -5.30
C TYR A 1003 -14.63 2.08 -5.34
N GLY A 1004 -14.98 2.65 -6.49
CA GLY A 1004 -15.18 4.09 -6.70
C GLY A 1004 -16.65 4.51 -6.67
N GLY A 1005 -17.56 3.53 -6.70
CA GLY A 1005 -18.94 3.73 -7.13
C GLY A 1005 -19.04 3.67 -8.67
N ASN A 1006 -20.28 3.69 -9.18
CA ASN A 1006 -20.69 3.50 -10.59
C ASN A 1006 -20.19 4.58 -11.58
N THR A 1007 -18.94 5.04 -11.46
CA THR A 1007 -18.32 6.04 -12.31
C THR A 1007 -16.97 5.52 -12.76
N CYS A 1008 -16.82 5.34 -14.07
CA CYS A 1008 -15.60 4.86 -14.75
C CYS A 1008 -15.29 3.37 -14.60
N ASP A 1009 -16.33 2.55 -14.67
CA ASP A 1009 -16.34 1.08 -14.60
C ASP A 1009 -17.00 0.45 -15.85
N HIS A 1010 -16.81 1.09 -17.01
CA HIS A 1010 -17.20 0.60 -18.33
C HIS A 1010 -16.18 -0.44 -18.81
N ALA A 1011 -16.66 -1.60 -19.25
CA ALA A 1011 -15.83 -2.72 -19.69
C ALA A 1011 -16.18 -3.16 -21.11
N ASP A 1012 -15.16 -3.52 -21.88
CA ASP A 1012 -15.31 -4.16 -23.17
C ASP A 1012 -14.88 -5.62 -23.14
N TRP A 1013 -15.71 -6.48 -23.71
CA TRP A 1013 -15.36 -7.81 -24.20
C TRP A 1013 -15.16 -7.76 -25.71
N ALA A 1014 -14.04 -7.19 -26.14
CA ALA A 1014 -13.67 -7.09 -27.54
C ALA A 1014 -13.35 -8.48 -28.15
N VAL A 1015 -13.72 -8.68 -29.41
CA VAL A 1015 -13.52 -9.90 -30.21
C VAL A 1015 -13.93 -11.22 -29.54
N ALA A 1016 -14.79 -11.16 -28.52
CA ALA A 1016 -15.34 -12.33 -27.82
C ALA A 1016 -16.02 -13.29 -28.81
N GLY A 1017 -15.42 -14.45 -29.05
CA GLY A 1017 -15.79 -15.32 -30.16
C GLY A 1017 -15.37 -16.78 -29.98
N PHE A 1018 -16.08 -17.63 -30.70
CA PHE A 1018 -15.94 -19.09 -30.67
C PHE A 1018 -15.24 -19.58 -31.93
N PHE A 1019 -14.29 -20.49 -31.78
CA PHE A 1019 -13.40 -20.95 -32.83
C PHE A 1019 -13.45 -22.48 -32.97
N LYS A 1020 -12.86 -22.96 -34.07
CA LYS A 1020 -12.77 -24.39 -34.39
C LYS A 1020 -11.45 -24.72 -35.07
N ASN A 1021 -10.82 -25.84 -34.67
CA ASN A 1021 -9.59 -26.37 -35.24
C ASN A 1021 -8.43 -25.34 -35.23
N VAL A 1022 -8.21 -24.64 -34.12
CA VAL A 1022 -7.03 -23.76 -33.97
C VAL A 1022 -5.74 -24.59 -34.06
N LYS A 1023 -4.73 -24.10 -34.78
CA LYS A 1023 -3.47 -24.83 -35.06
C LYS A 1023 -2.25 -24.04 -34.58
N GLU A 1024 -1.15 -24.71 -34.28
CA GLU A 1024 0.17 -24.07 -34.13
C GLU A 1024 0.87 -23.94 -35.50
N LYS A 1025 1.67 -22.87 -35.69
CA LYS A 1025 2.41 -22.59 -36.94
C LYS A 1025 3.67 -21.75 -36.72
#